data_AF-A0A5D8YGQ9-F1
#
_entry.id   AF-A0A5D8YGQ9-F1
#
_cell.length_a   1.000
_cell.length_b   1.000
_cell.length_c   1.000
_cell.angle_alpha   90.00
_cell.angle_beta   90.00
_cell.angle_gamma   90.00
#
_symmetry.space_group_name_H-M   'P 1'
#
loop_
_entity.id
_entity.type
_entity.pdbx_description
1 polymer ?
#
loop_
_entity_poly.entity_id
_entity_poly.type
_entity_poly.pdbx_seq_one_letter_code
_entity_poly.pdbx_strand_id
1 'polypeptide(L)'
;MSYTETTIGFKPQKTADGNAQPAVVQKITVMPYTRRSVDLDDWRNASKAAESLIPRRVALYNLYHDISTTDGQVIAVWQKRIDAVTSAEWQFTDKDGNPVEEINQLIDCIGFDDLLTEIMNSKAWGYSMVEPTFFKNDNEQNEFAVYSIPKKHMRPERGVIAFDQHGDEGINIREGIYAKTIMEFGKPDDLGLFLSASMYAILKRGDISDWAEFIEIFGRGIIDAEWDGFDEGQRQKLSKAILDMGGGGVIIRPAGTKVDIKNNTGNANGDLQAKFADKMDAYISKVLLGSTETTDSSKSSGYAQAEIHQEQDEKKNETDLTFVRRYLNSRFIKVLKAHGFDTKGGTFVLKKTKKLNKEAYEVHKSMRNDLKVPIDDDFFYEEYGVRKPDNYDELKKALDDSENEDLPENTPEEIARTPRRSGKKTAQKPGDDKEELSIKPGIWRRLLRLFQPAPVLAAMPIAGACQCGEAHTIKLASIPDMDIKAFALTVWQAKGKNFMYPDLFFRNAEALLGAFVKGWQEKPKQVKLTDLGFEYGYTDPKIQTAWELNLFQFSAIKAAAQSAEVNALYRKTSNFDEFYRLVKKLYGVKDKQHLLTEWQTANAVGESAATYYRLLGQTKVFKYWRYMTQLDNKVRVEHQELHGITLPWDDPIWNKLFPPNGWGCRCYIVPVLESEVTEAEIKTSRKRASDFFDTKEWERSVNSGFGINRANAKEVFLESQQYSSTPDKVLNNVGQMYYDDWGMQPILDRQAKATETYTGADSRDIITQFYEKYKISSRKMVLTDYNNRDVVIEKNRLYGHTNPNNENYKDRYKYLPGLEDAIKNPDEVWINNDSSSQFDSYVYIKYYKNTIVKVICNIDQEGNLSINTWYNVVIKDTSSLNKENENDLYRHRRGLPVKK
;
A
#
# COMPACT_ATOMS: atom_id res chain seq x y z
N MET A 1 12.35 8.86 50.63
CA MET A 1 11.61 8.20 51.72
C MET A 1 12.17 6.80 51.87
N SER A 2 12.42 6.35 53.09
CA SER A 2 13.12 5.10 53.43
C SER A 2 12.46 3.87 52.82
N TYR A 3 13.27 3.02 52.17
CA TYR A 3 12.84 1.74 51.61
C TYR A 3 12.71 0.72 52.75
N THR A 4 11.50 0.27 53.02
CA THR A 4 11.23 -0.89 53.87
C THR A 4 11.16 -2.13 52.98
N GLU A 5 12.12 -3.03 53.13
CA GLU A 5 12.05 -4.40 52.60
C GLU A 5 10.93 -5.15 53.33
N THR A 6 9.87 -5.50 52.62
CA THR A 6 8.78 -6.31 53.19
C THR A 6 9.01 -7.77 52.85
N THR A 7 9.58 -8.52 53.80
CA THR A 7 9.69 -9.98 53.73
C THR A 7 8.35 -10.57 54.19
N ILE A 8 7.66 -11.32 53.32
CA ILE A 8 6.42 -12.03 53.66
C ILE A 8 6.72 -13.54 53.66
N GLY A 9 6.56 -14.21 54.81
CA GLY A 9 6.69 -15.66 54.94
C GLY A 9 6.30 -16.19 56.33
N PHE A 10 5.53 -17.29 56.36
CA PHE A 10 5.02 -17.94 57.57
C PHE A 10 6.13 -18.64 58.40
N LYS A 11 5.95 -18.70 59.73
CA LYS A 11 6.88 -19.36 60.67
C LYS A 11 6.83 -20.89 60.55
N PRO A 12 7.98 -21.61 60.56
CA PRO A 12 8.01 -23.06 60.46
C PRO A 12 7.69 -23.76 61.79
N GLN A 13 6.92 -24.84 61.75
CA GLN A 13 6.78 -25.83 62.83
C GLN A 13 7.97 -26.80 62.80
N LYS A 14 8.58 -27.08 63.97
CA LYS A 14 9.70 -28.01 64.11
C LYS A 14 9.21 -29.46 64.19
N THR A 15 9.84 -30.36 63.44
CA THR A 15 9.86 -31.81 63.73
C THR A 15 11.31 -32.30 63.90
N ALA A 16 11.45 -33.47 64.53
CA ALA A 16 12.55 -33.82 65.42
C ALA A 16 13.88 -34.29 64.78
N ASP A 17 13.98 -34.44 63.45
CA ASP A 17 15.20 -34.94 62.82
C ASP A 17 15.83 -33.87 61.91
N GLY A 18 16.87 -33.23 62.45
CA GLY A 18 17.45 -31.99 61.97
C GLY A 18 18.32 -32.08 60.72
N ASN A 19 17.81 -32.56 59.59
CA ASN A 19 18.41 -32.31 58.28
C ASN A 19 17.37 -32.40 57.15
N ALA A 20 16.71 -31.28 56.87
CA ALA A 20 16.08 -31.01 55.58
C ALA A 20 16.41 -29.56 55.17
N GLN A 21 17.07 -29.42 54.02
CA GLN A 21 17.15 -28.14 53.31
C GLN A 21 15.72 -27.66 53.02
N PRO A 22 15.37 -26.41 53.35
CA PRO A 22 14.00 -25.93 53.23
C PRO A 22 13.60 -25.80 51.76
N ALA A 23 12.33 -26.12 51.49
CA ALA A 23 11.65 -25.84 50.24
C ALA A 23 11.69 -24.33 49.90
N VAL A 24 11.64 -24.09 48.60
CA VAL A 24 11.81 -22.85 47.84
C VAL A 24 11.01 -21.66 48.42
N VAL A 25 11.48 -20.43 48.12
CA VAL A 25 10.85 -19.10 48.34
C VAL A 25 11.35 -18.30 49.56
N GLN A 26 12.63 -17.88 49.60
CA GLN A 26 13.08 -16.81 50.53
C GLN A 26 14.00 -15.72 49.99
N LYS A 27 14.34 -15.69 48.68
CA LYS A 27 15.16 -14.61 48.10
C LYS A 27 14.74 -14.22 46.69
N ILE A 28 13.50 -13.75 46.53
CA ILE A 28 13.12 -12.98 45.34
C ILE A 28 12.92 -11.55 45.80
N THR A 29 13.81 -10.65 45.39
CA THR A 29 13.67 -9.21 45.67
C THR A 29 12.64 -8.64 44.70
N VAL A 30 11.41 -8.44 45.18
CA VAL A 30 10.34 -7.83 44.39
C VAL A 30 10.40 -6.31 44.55
N MET A 31 10.78 -5.60 43.48
CA MET A 31 10.75 -4.13 43.44
C MET A 31 9.39 -3.58 42.97
N PRO A 32 8.98 -2.38 43.41
CA PRO A 32 7.71 -1.76 42.98
C PRO A 32 7.69 -1.48 41.46
N TYR A 33 6.48 -1.52 40.88
CA TYR A 33 6.27 -1.23 39.46
C TYR A 33 6.52 0.26 39.16
N THR A 34 7.50 0.57 38.32
CA THR A 34 7.70 1.92 37.79
C THR A 34 6.64 2.22 36.72
N ARG A 35 5.59 2.96 37.07
CA ARG A 35 4.59 3.46 36.11
C ARG A 35 5.06 4.83 35.61
N ARG A 36 5.61 4.87 34.39
CA ARG A 36 5.96 6.10 33.67
C ARG A 36 5.27 6.09 32.31
N SER A 37 5.09 7.25 31.68
CA SER A 37 4.64 7.31 30.28
C SER A 37 5.64 6.56 29.40
N VAL A 38 5.12 5.67 28.55
CA VAL A 38 5.92 4.86 27.63
C VAL A 38 5.68 5.35 26.21
N ASP A 39 6.75 5.53 25.44
CA ASP A 39 6.70 6.00 24.06
C ASP A 39 7.24 4.94 23.07
N LEU A 40 7.31 5.30 21.78
CA LEU A 40 7.81 4.41 20.74
C LEU A 40 9.32 4.13 20.86
N ASP A 41 10.08 5.04 21.46
CA ASP A 41 11.51 4.84 21.68
C ASP A 41 11.72 3.81 22.78
N ASP A 42 10.95 3.86 23.86
CA ASP A 42 10.91 2.83 24.90
C ASP A 42 10.52 1.46 24.34
N TRP A 43 9.50 1.38 23.47
CA TRP A 43 9.13 0.13 22.77
C TRP A 43 10.30 -0.41 21.94
N ARG A 44 10.95 0.45 21.16
CA ARG A 44 12.06 0.07 20.29
C ARG A 44 13.29 -0.37 21.10
N ASN A 45 13.57 0.32 22.20
CA ASN A 45 14.66 -0.02 23.11
C ASN A 45 14.38 -1.34 23.84
N ALA A 46 13.13 -1.60 24.26
CA ALA A 46 12.72 -2.87 24.84
C ALA A 46 12.86 -4.04 23.86
N SER A 47 12.49 -3.85 22.60
CA SER A 47 12.69 -4.83 21.52
C SER A 47 14.18 -5.14 21.32
N LYS A 48 15.01 -4.11 21.16
CA LYS A 48 16.47 -4.27 21.00
C LYS A 48 17.12 -4.98 22.20
N ALA A 49 16.68 -4.67 23.42
CA ALA A 49 17.20 -5.31 24.62
C ALA A 49 16.83 -6.80 24.69
N ALA A 50 15.64 -7.17 24.20
CA ALA A 50 15.20 -8.55 24.12
C ALA A 50 15.89 -9.34 22.99
N GLU A 51 16.30 -8.68 21.90
CA GLU A 51 17.03 -9.29 20.76
C GLU A 51 18.56 -9.29 20.93
N SER A 52 19.07 -8.72 22.02
CA SER A 52 20.51 -8.67 22.31
C SER A 52 21.12 -10.07 22.44
N LEU A 53 22.45 -10.19 22.26
CA LEU A 53 23.19 -11.44 22.43
C LEU A 53 22.98 -12.07 23.82
N ILE A 54 22.77 -11.23 24.84
CA ILE A 54 22.28 -11.64 26.17
C ILE A 54 20.90 -10.98 26.37
N PRO A 55 19.80 -11.67 26.01
CA PRO A 55 18.46 -11.12 26.05
C PRO A 55 18.04 -10.62 27.44
N ARG A 56 17.60 -9.36 27.52
CA ARG A 56 17.01 -8.76 28.73
C ARG A 56 15.57 -8.33 28.45
N ARG A 57 14.62 -9.14 28.93
CA ARG A 57 13.18 -8.92 28.68
C ARG A 57 12.45 -8.09 29.74
N VAL A 58 13.14 -7.54 30.74
CA VAL A 58 12.50 -6.78 31.84
C VAL A 58 11.71 -5.57 31.32
N ALA A 59 12.32 -4.77 30.43
CA ALA A 59 11.66 -3.62 29.82
C ALA A 59 10.46 -4.03 28.94
N LEU A 60 10.62 -5.13 28.21
CA LEU A 60 9.56 -5.70 27.36
C LEU A 60 8.36 -6.14 28.20
N TYR A 61 8.59 -6.87 29.30
CA TYR A 61 7.51 -7.34 30.16
C TYR A 61 6.87 -6.22 31.00
N ASN A 62 7.59 -5.15 31.30
CA ASN A 62 6.96 -3.94 31.86
C ASN A 62 5.97 -3.33 30.87
N LEU A 63 6.34 -3.25 29.60
CA LEU A 63 5.46 -2.74 28.55
C LEU A 63 4.23 -3.62 28.34
N TYR A 64 4.40 -4.94 28.31
CA TYR A 64 3.29 -5.89 28.17
C TYR A 64 2.32 -5.81 29.33
N HIS A 65 2.85 -5.71 30.55
CA HIS A 65 2.01 -5.54 31.74
C HIS A 65 1.21 -4.24 31.68
N ASP A 66 1.82 -3.14 31.23
CA ASP A 66 1.12 -1.86 31.09
C ASP A 66 -0.06 -1.99 30.12
N ILE A 67 0.17 -2.52 28.91
CA ILE A 67 -0.91 -2.64 27.92
C ILE A 67 -1.97 -3.66 28.30
N SER A 68 -1.60 -4.79 28.91
CA SER A 68 -2.54 -5.85 29.27
C SER A 68 -3.43 -5.49 30.46
N THR A 69 -3.14 -4.39 31.16
CA THR A 69 -3.93 -3.93 32.32
C THR A 69 -4.61 -2.59 32.09
N THR A 70 -4.19 -1.82 31.08
CA THR A 70 -4.72 -0.46 30.82
C THR A 70 -5.45 -0.33 29.49
N ASP A 71 -5.11 -1.10 28.46
CA ASP A 71 -5.74 -0.99 27.15
C ASP A 71 -6.97 -1.91 27.04
N GLY A 72 -8.15 -1.31 26.96
CA GLY A 72 -9.41 -2.05 26.90
C GLY A 72 -9.56 -2.95 25.67
N GLN A 73 -8.97 -2.58 24.53
CA GLN A 73 -9.07 -3.38 23.30
C GLN A 73 -8.20 -4.63 23.40
N VAL A 74 -6.97 -4.47 23.88
CA VAL A 74 -6.07 -5.61 24.14
C VAL A 74 -6.71 -6.59 25.12
N ILE A 75 -7.28 -6.08 26.21
CA ILE A 75 -7.94 -6.89 27.25
C ILE A 75 -9.13 -7.66 26.65
N ALA A 76 -10.05 -6.98 25.98
CA ALA A 76 -11.25 -7.60 25.43
C ALA A 76 -10.93 -8.69 24.40
N VAL A 77 -10.02 -8.37 23.46
CA VAL A 77 -9.64 -9.27 22.38
C VAL A 77 -8.87 -10.49 22.90
N TRP A 78 -7.95 -10.28 23.86
CA TRP A 78 -7.18 -11.38 24.42
C TRP A 78 -8.02 -12.28 25.32
N GLN A 79 -8.88 -11.69 26.15
CA GLN A 79 -9.78 -12.43 27.04
C GLN A 79 -10.73 -13.32 26.24
N LYS A 80 -11.29 -12.84 25.11
CA LYS A 80 -12.12 -13.65 24.21
C LYS A 80 -11.43 -14.94 23.74
N ARG A 81 -10.10 -14.91 23.53
CA ARG A 81 -9.32 -16.10 23.15
C ARG A 81 -9.03 -17.02 24.33
N ILE A 82 -8.82 -16.48 25.53
CA ILE A 82 -8.66 -17.26 26.75
C ILE A 82 -9.98 -17.97 27.09
N ASP A 83 -11.09 -17.24 27.08
CA ASP A 83 -12.42 -17.76 27.40
C ASP A 83 -12.80 -18.94 26.51
N ALA A 84 -12.51 -18.85 25.20
CA ALA A 84 -12.75 -19.95 24.26
C ALA A 84 -11.95 -21.23 24.57
N VAL A 85 -10.84 -21.12 25.29
CA VAL A 85 -9.98 -22.24 25.68
C VAL A 85 -10.37 -22.79 27.04
N THR A 86 -10.63 -21.93 28.04
CA THR A 86 -11.02 -22.33 29.40
C THR A 86 -12.42 -22.91 29.42
N SER A 87 -13.36 -22.38 28.61
CA SER A 87 -14.72 -22.90 28.52
C SER A 87 -14.86 -24.18 27.69
N ALA A 88 -13.76 -24.73 27.16
CA ALA A 88 -13.81 -25.90 26.29
C ALA A 88 -13.90 -27.20 27.11
N GLU A 89 -14.64 -28.19 26.60
CA GLU A 89 -14.82 -29.49 27.28
C GLU A 89 -13.55 -30.36 27.17
N TRP A 90 -12.57 -30.10 28.04
CA TRP A 90 -11.33 -30.87 28.15
C TRP A 90 -11.58 -32.23 28.80
N GLN A 91 -11.02 -33.29 28.22
CA GLN A 91 -11.09 -34.64 28.76
C GLN A 91 -9.77 -35.39 28.55
N PHE A 92 -9.36 -36.18 29.54
CA PHE A 92 -8.23 -37.10 29.44
C PHE A 92 -8.73 -38.52 29.14
N THR A 93 -8.25 -39.10 28.05
CA THR A 93 -8.59 -40.46 27.62
C THR A 93 -7.36 -41.36 27.61
N ASP A 94 -7.52 -42.66 27.85
CA ASP A 94 -6.46 -43.67 27.73
C ASP A 94 -6.08 -43.95 26.25
N LYS A 95 -5.21 -44.93 26.02
CA LYS A 95 -4.78 -45.34 24.67
C LYS A 95 -5.92 -45.88 23.80
N ASP A 96 -6.95 -46.42 24.42
CA ASP A 96 -8.10 -47.04 23.77
C ASP A 96 -9.27 -46.04 23.60
N GLY A 97 -9.12 -44.81 24.10
CA GLY A 97 -10.09 -43.72 24.00
C GLY A 97 -11.07 -43.63 25.17
N ASN A 98 -10.90 -44.43 26.24
CA ASN A 98 -11.79 -44.39 27.39
C ASN A 98 -11.39 -43.26 28.37
N PRO A 99 -12.35 -42.52 28.94
CA PRO A 99 -12.06 -41.49 29.94
C PRO A 99 -11.37 -42.06 31.18
N VAL A 100 -10.28 -41.43 31.63
CA VAL A 100 -9.59 -41.79 32.88
C VAL A 100 -10.13 -40.91 34.01
N GLU A 101 -11.03 -41.48 34.81
CA GLU A 101 -11.78 -40.76 35.85
C GLU A 101 -10.86 -40.01 36.84
N GLU A 102 -9.77 -40.63 37.30
CA GLU A 102 -8.83 -40.03 38.27
C GLU A 102 -8.20 -38.73 37.76
N ILE A 103 -7.85 -38.66 36.48
CA ILE A 103 -7.24 -37.46 35.88
C ILE A 103 -8.34 -36.45 35.51
N ASN A 104 -9.51 -36.91 35.08
CA ASN A 104 -10.63 -36.02 34.78
C ASN A 104 -11.16 -35.29 36.03
N GLN A 105 -11.11 -35.94 37.20
CA GLN A 105 -11.40 -35.27 38.48
C GLN A 105 -10.32 -34.25 38.87
N LEU A 106 -9.04 -34.54 38.58
CA LEU A 106 -7.92 -33.65 38.89
C LEU A 106 -7.94 -32.35 38.06
N ILE A 107 -8.43 -32.41 36.82
CA ILE A 107 -8.46 -31.24 35.92
C ILE A 107 -9.69 -30.36 36.12
N ASP A 108 -10.70 -30.83 36.86
CA ASP A 108 -11.87 -30.04 37.25
C ASP A 108 -11.53 -29.19 38.50
N CYS A 109 -10.55 -28.31 38.36
CA CYS A 109 -10.09 -27.42 39.43
C CYS A 109 -9.62 -26.06 38.88
N ILE A 110 -9.54 -25.07 39.78
CA ILE A 110 -9.10 -23.70 39.44
C ILE A 110 -7.68 -23.70 38.87
N GLY A 111 -6.80 -24.56 39.40
CA GLY A 111 -5.43 -24.68 38.91
C GLY A 111 -5.33 -25.12 37.46
N PHE A 112 -6.32 -25.84 36.93
CA PHE A 112 -6.35 -26.20 35.51
C PHE A 112 -6.66 -24.99 34.65
N ASP A 113 -7.62 -24.15 35.02
CA ASP A 113 -7.90 -22.89 34.31
C ASP A 113 -6.69 -21.94 34.32
N ASP A 114 -5.99 -21.83 35.45
CA ASP A 114 -4.74 -21.06 35.57
C ASP A 114 -3.65 -21.63 34.64
N LEU A 115 -3.55 -22.96 34.54
CA LEU A 115 -2.62 -23.63 33.62
C LEU A 115 -2.94 -23.31 32.16
N LEU A 116 -4.20 -23.44 31.74
CA LEU A 116 -4.64 -23.13 30.38
C LEU A 116 -4.36 -21.66 30.04
N THR A 117 -4.64 -20.76 30.98
CA THR A 117 -4.39 -19.33 30.86
C THR A 117 -2.91 -19.02 30.69
N GLU A 118 -2.01 -19.63 31.47
CA GLU A 118 -0.57 -19.43 31.32
C GLU A 118 0.00 -20.03 30.03
N ILE A 119 -0.53 -21.17 29.57
CA ILE A 119 -0.18 -21.71 28.25
C ILE A 119 -0.59 -20.72 27.16
N MET A 120 -1.79 -20.14 27.24
CA MET A 120 -2.23 -19.13 26.28
C MET A 120 -1.38 -17.86 26.36
N ASN A 121 -1.08 -17.37 27.57
CA ASN A 121 -0.22 -16.21 27.79
C ASN A 121 1.17 -16.39 27.19
N SER A 122 1.67 -17.61 27.03
CA SER A 122 2.93 -17.83 26.30
C SER A 122 2.89 -17.32 24.84
N LYS A 123 1.73 -17.29 24.16
CA LYS A 123 1.60 -16.68 22.82
C LYS A 123 1.61 -15.14 22.87
N ALA A 124 1.00 -14.55 23.88
CA ALA A 124 0.95 -13.10 24.04
C ALA A 124 2.31 -12.54 24.48
N TRP A 125 2.89 -13.15 25.51
CA TRP A 125 4.13 -12.72 26.16
C TRP A 125 5.39 -13.37 25.54
N GLY A 126 5.22 -14.32 24.62
CA GLY A 126 6.29 -15.06 23.93
C GLY A 126 6.75 -16.30 24.68
N TYR A 127 6.82 -16.21 26.01
CA TYR A 127 7.30 -17.30 26.85
C TYR A 127 6.66 -17.27 28.24
N SER A 128 6.37 -18.44 28.81
CA SER A 128 5.95 -18.58 30.22
C SER A 128 6.51 -19.85 30.85
N MET A 129 6.65 -19.84 32.18
CA MET A 129 7.03 -21.01 32.98
C MET A 129 6.10 -21.13 34.18
N VAL A 130 5.72 -22.36 34.50
CA VAL A 130 4.89 -22.65 35.67
C VAL A 130 5.36 -23.88 36.42
N GLU A 131 5.07 -23.91 37.72
CA GLU A 131 5.28 -25.07 38.59
C GLU A 131 3.94 -25.48 39.22
N PRO A 132 3.38 -26.65 38.84
CA PRO A 132 2.20 -27.21 39.50
C PRO A 132 2.58 -27.80 40.85
N THR A 133 1.79 -27.47 41.88
CA THR A 133 1.89 -28.08 43.20
C THR A 133 0.62 -28.87 43.47
N PHE A 134 0.75 -30.18 43.67
CA PHE A 134 -0.36 -31.08 43.95
C PHE A 134 -0.60 -31.19 45.45
N PHE A 135 -1.86 -31.14 45.86
CA PHE A 135 -2.30 -31.30 47.24
C PHE A 135 -3.67 -32.00 47.28
N LYS A 136 -4.11 -32.38 48.48
CA LYS A 136 -5.48 -32.88 48.69
C LYS A 136 -6.33 -31.78 49.28
N ASN A 137 -7.52 -31.57 48.72
CA ASN A 137 -8.48 -30.60 49.25
C ASN A 137 -9.22 -31.15 50.48
N ASP A 138 -10.08 -30.33 51.08
CA ASP A 138 -10.86 -30.70 52.26
C ASP A 138 -11.77 -31.92 52.04
N ASN A 139 -12.11 -32.24 50.78
CA ASN A 139 -12.91 -33.40 50.39
C ASN A 139 -12.06 -34.66 50.08
N GLU A 140 -10.78 -34.66 50.43
CA GLU A 140 -9.79 -35.71 50.12
C GLU A 140 -9.56 -35.98 48.62
N GLN A 141 -10.02 -35.08 47.74
CA GLN A 141 -9.79 -35.15 46.30
C GLN A 141 -8.43 -34.55 45.95
N ASN A 142 -7.76 -35.11 44.94
CA ASN A 142 -6.50 -34.58 44.44
C ASN A 142 -6.77 -33.31 43.63
N GLU A 143 -6.09 -32.22 43.98
CA GLU A 143 -6.16 -30.92 43.31
C GLU A 143 -4.73 -30.39 43.08
N PHE A 144 -4.57 -29.41 42.20
CA PHE A 144 -3.31 -28.70 42.05
C PHE A 144 -3.49 -27.21 41.92
N ALA A 145 -2.49 -26.46 42.36
CA ALA A 145 -2.36 -25.03 42.12
C ALA A 145 -1.16 -24.78 41.20
N VAL A 146 -1.25 -23.73 40.39
CA VAL A 146 -0.19 -23.37 39.44
C VAL A 146 0.53 -22.13 39.93
N TYR A 147 1.82 -22.28 40.22
CA TYR A 147 2.66 -21.12 40.48
C TYR A 147 3.24 -20.59 39.17
N SER A 148 2.74 -19.44 38.72
CA SER A 148 3.32 -18.71 37.58
C SER A 148 4.60 -18.03 38.01
N ILE A 149 5.73 -18.43 37.41
CA ILE A 149 7.02 -17.83 37.73
C ILE A 149 6.98 -16.36 37.24
N PRO A 150 7.52 -15.40 38.01
CA PRO A 150 7.59 -14.01 37.56
C PRO A 150 8.37 -13.88 36.25
N LYS A 151 7.68 -13.44 35.18
CA LYS A 151 8.22 -13.39 33.80
C LYS A 151 9.56 -12.64 33.68
N LYS A 152 9.77 -11.59 34.49
CA LYS A 152 11.01 -10.77 34.54
C LYS A 152 12.26 -11.55 34.97
N HIS A 153 12.08 -12.64 35.70
CA HIS A 153 13.17 -13.47 36.23
C HIS A 153 13.54 -14.62 35.30
N MET A 154 12.74 -14.88 34.26
CA MET A 154 13.00 -15.98 33.32
C MET A 154 14.15 -15.66 32.37
N ARG A 155 15.01 -16.65 32.11
CA ARG A 155 16.03 -16.66 31.05
C ARG A 155 15.85 -17.91 30.17
N PRO A 156 14.89 -17.89 29.22
CA PRO A 156 14.52 -19.03 28.39
C PRO A 156 15.70 -19.67 27.63
N GLU A 157 16.62 -18.85 27.11
CA GLU A 157 17.76 -19.28 26.31
C GLU A 157 18.69 -20.19 27.11
N ARG A 158 18.97 -19.77 28.35
CA ARG A 158 19.85 -20.49 29.28
C ARG A 158 19.12 -21.56 30.08
N GLY A 159 17.78 -21.50 30.15
CA GLY A 159 16.99 -22.35 31.04
C GLY A 159 17.27 -22.03 32.51
N VAL A 160 17.34 -20.74 32.86
CA VAL A 160 17.65 -20.28 34.22
C VAL A 160 16.55 -19.34 34.72
N ILE A 161 16.15 -19.48 35.99
CA ILE A 161 15.33 -18.51 36.72
C ILE A 161 16.26 -17.69 37.60
N ALA A 162 16.47 -16.42 37.24
CA ALA A 162 17.37 -15.52 37.94
C ALA A 162 16.79 -15.05 39.29
N PHE A 163 17.64 -14.93 40.31
CA PHE A 163 17.21 -14.40 41.63
C PHE A 163 16.85 -12.92 41.57
N ASP A 164 17.57 -12.17 40.73
CA ASP A 164 17.35 -10.74 40.48
C ASP A 164 16.92 -10.48 39.02
N GLN A 165 16.18 -9.40 38.81
CA GLN A 165 15.68 -8.98 37.49
C GLN A 165 16.82 -8.61 36.54
N HIS A 166 17.93 -8.09 37.05
CA HIS A 166 19.09 -7.66 36.26
C HIS A 166 20.26 -8.66 36.31
N GLY A 167 20.31 -9.52 37.32
CA GLY A 167 21.31 -10.57 37.46
C GLY A 167 21.17 -11.74 36.47
N ASP A 168 22.24 -12.56 36.41
CA ASP A 168 22.33 -13.81 35.65
C ASP A 168 22.46 -15.06 36.53
N GLU A 169 22.66 -14.88 37.84
CA GLU A 169 22.69 -15.97 38.80
C GLU A 169 21.27 -16.42 39.12
N GLY A 170 21.06 -17.74 39.09
CA GLY A 170 19.73 -18.30 39.22
C GLY A 170 19.72 -19.82 39.25
N ILE A 171 18.52 -20.37 39.29
CA ILE A 171 18.25 -21.81 39.33
C ILE A 171 18.18 -22.34 37.89
N ASN A 172 18.99 -23.35 37.56
CA ASN A 172 18.92 -24.04 36.29
C ASN A 172 17.74 -25.04 36.30
N ILE A 173 16.77 -24.83 35.43
CA ILE A 173 15.54 -25.64 35.38
C ILE A 173 15.69 -26.90 34.52
N ARG A 174 16.80 -27.05 33.79
CA ARG A 174 17.07 -28.22 32.95
C ARG A 174 17.79 -29.34 33.70
N GLU A 175 18.18 -29.09 34.95
CA GLU A 175 18.92 -30.01 35.79
C GLU A 175 18.16 -30.34 37.08
N GLY A 176 18.41 -31.53 37.64
CA GLY A 176 17.84 -31.94 38.93
C GLY A 176 16.33 -32.21 38.92
N ILE A 177 15.68 -31.90 40.04
CA ILE A 177 14.24 -32.15 40.28
C ILE A 177 13.38 -31.23 39.39
N TYR A 178 13.84 -30.00 39.16
CA TYR A 178 13.14 -28.97 38.40
C TYR A 178 12.87 -29.35 36.93
N ALA A 179 13.74 -30.17 36.33
CA ALA A 179 13.54 -30.70 34.98
C ALA A 179 12.29 -31.61 34.84
N LYS A 180 11.73 -32.06 35.97
CA LYS A 180 10.54 -32.91 36.05
C LYS A 180 9.30 -32.17 36.52
N THR A 181 9.44 -31.06 37.27
CA THR A 181 8.31 -30.33 37.88
C THR A 181 7.95 -29.05 37.12
N ILE A 182 8.93 -28.33 36.57
CA ILE A 182 8.70 -27.06 35.88
C ILE A 182 8.29 -27.31 34.44
N MET A 183 7.26 -26.59 33.99
CA MET A 183 6.77 -26.61 32.61
C MET A 183 7.13 -25.31 31.90
N GLU A 184 7.72 -25.45 30.72
CA GLU A 184 8.09 -24.37 29.81
C GLU A 184 7.10 -24.30 28.64
N PHE A 185 6.60 -23.10 28.36
CA PHE A 185 5.65 -22.82 27.27
C PHE A 185 6.18 -21.73 26.34
N GLY A 186 5.98 -21.91 25.03
CA GLY A 186 6.50 -21.00 24.02
C GLY A 186 7.92 -21.36 23.57
N LYS A 187 8.48 -20.56 22.65
CA LYS A 187 9.85 -20.74 22.19
C LYS A 187 10.78 -19.76 22.90
N PRO A 188 12.05 -20.13 23.18
CA PRO A 188 12.99 -19.24 23.85
C PRO A 188 13.26 -17.92 23.12
N ASP A 189 13.11 -17.87 21.80
CA ASP A 189 13.35 -16.72 20.93
C ASP A 189 12.08 -15.92 20.59
N ASP A 190 10.90 -16.39 21.01
CA ASP A 190 9.63 -15.71 20.73
C ASP A 190 9.44 -14.51 21.66
N LEU A 191 9.15 -13.34 21.07
CA LEU A 191 8.87 -12.11 21.81
C LEU A 191 7.38 -11.94 22.10
N GLY A 192 6.50 -12.73 21.46
CA GLY A 192 5.06 -12.70 21.68
C GLY A 192 4.31 -11.64 20.88
N LEU A 193 2.99 -11.86 20.75
CA LEU A 193 2.10 -10.99 19.98
C LEU A 193 1.95 -9.59 20.60
N PHE A 194 2.15 -9.46 21.92
CA PHE A 194 2.04 -8.18 22.60
C PHE A 194 3.11 -7.19 22.15
N LEU A 195 4.25 -7.62 21.58
CA LEU A 195 5.23 -6.69 21.00
C LEU A 195 4.58 -5.79 19.95
N SER A 196 3.85 -6.41 19.02
CA SER A 196 3.21 -5.69 17.92
C SER A 196 1.99 -4.90 18.41
N ALA A 197 1.21 -5.46 19.33
CA ALA A 197 0.05 -4.77 19.90
C ALA A 197 0.44 -3.53 20.72
N SER A 198 1.54 -3.59 21.47
CA SER A 198 2.03 -2.47 22.30
C SER A 198 2.34 -1.23 21.47
N MET A 199 2.89 -1.38 20.27
CA MET A 199 3.18 -0.24 19.38
C MET A 199 1.90 0.56 19.06
N TYR A 200 0.81 -0.14 18.73
CA TYR A 200 -0.47 0.49 18.41
C TYR A 200 -1.16 1.07 19.66
N ALA A 201 -1.08 0.38 20.80
CA ALA A 201 -1.64 0.86 22.06
C ALA A 201 -0.95 2.15 22.54
N ILE A 202 0.38 2.25 22.39
CA ILE A 202 1.14 3.48 22.71
C ILE A 202 0.67 4.65 21.83
N LEU A 203 0.55 4.43 20.53
CA LEU A 203 0.07 5.44 19.58
C LEU A 203 -1.36 5.89 19.88
N LYS A 204 -2.26 4.93 20.15
CA LYS A 204 -3.64 5.19 20.54
C LYS A 204 -3.72 6.05 21.80
N ARG A 205 -2.97 5.69 22.84
CA ARG A 205 -2.95 6.43 24.10
C ARG A 205 -2.43 7.86 23.94
N GLY A 206 -1.40 8.04 23.11
CA GLY A 206 -0.90 9.37 22.75
C GLY A 206 -1.97 10.23 22.08
N ASP A 207 -2.63 9.69 21.05
CA ASP A 207 -3.69 10.40 20.32
C ASP A 207 -4.91 10.71 21.20
N ILE A 208 -5.34 9.79 22.07
CA ILE A 208 -6.43 10.04 23.02
C ILE A 208 -6.03 11.12 24.04
N SER A 209 -4.77 11.15 24.48
CA SER A 209 -4.26 12.20 25.37
C SER A 209 -4.29 13.56 24.69
N ASP A 210 -3.78 13.65 23.46
CA ASP A 210 -3.79 14.89 22.65
C ASP A 210 -5.23 15.31 22.33
N TRP A 211 -6.13 14.35 22.13
CA TRP A 211 -7.54 14.63 21.90
C TRP A 211 -8.23 15.14 23.15
N ALA A 212 -7.92 14.58 24.32
CA ALA A 212 -8.42 15.08 25.60
C ALA A 212 -7.95 16.51 25.88
N GLU A 213 -6.67 16.81 25.62
CA GLU A 213 -6.13 18.17 25.70
C GLU A 213 -6.82 19.11 24.72
N PHE A 214 -7.04 18.66 23.47
CA PHE A 214 -7.79 19.43 22.48
C PHE A 214 -9.22 19.73 22.94
N ILE A 215 -9.93 18.75 23.49
CA ILE A 215 -11.28 18.93 24.04
C ILE A 215 -11.26 19.88 25.24
N GLU A 216 -10.23 19.84 26.09
CA GLU A 216 -10.12 20.75 27.23
C GLU A 216 -9.91 22.20 26.78
N ILE A 217 -8.99 22.43 25.84
CA ILE A 217 -8.63 23.76 25.34
C ILE A 217 -9.72 24.36 24.46
N PHE A 218 -10.28 23.58 23.52
CA PHE A 218 -11.20 24.06 22.50
C PHE A 218 -12.67 23.72 22.77
N GLY A 219 -12.95 22.74 23.62
CA GLY A 219 -14.32 22.42 24.07
C GLY A 219 -14.84 23.41 25.11
N ARG A 220 -13.97 24.23 25.71
CA ARG A 220 -14.33 25.35 26.58
C ARG A 220 -14.21 26.66 25.81
N GLY A 221 -15.20 27.53 25.94
CA GLY A 221 -15.13 28.87 25.34
C GLY A 221 -14.03 29.72 26.00
N ILE A 222 -13.29 30.47 25.19
CA ILE A 222 -12.31 31.45 25.69
C ILE A 222 -13.08 32.61 26.31
N ILE A 223 -12.74 32.99 27.54
CA ILE A 223 -13.33 34.15 28.22
C ILE A 223 -12.50 35.38 27.81
N ASP A 224 -13.06 36.21 26.93
CA ASP A 224 -12.52 37.54 26.60
C ASP A 224 -13.05 38.56 27.62
N ALA A 225 -12.15 39.12 28.42
CA ALA A 225 -12.47 40.10 29.43
C ALA A 225 -11.74 41.43 29.15
N GLU A 226 -12.51 42.49 28.97
CA GLU A 226 -12.01 43.84 28.76
C GLU A 226 -12.06 44.64 30.06
N TRP A 227 -11.00 45.40 30.35
CA TRP A 227 -10.94 46.29 31.52
C TRP A 227 -10.48 47.71 31.12
N ASP A 228 -10.94 48.70 31.89
CA ASP A 228 -10.60 50.10 31.68
C ASP A 228 -9.22 50.40 32.32
N GLY A 229 -8.26 50.84 31.50
CA GLY A 229 -6.81 50.84 31.79
C GLY A 229 -6.32 51.76 32.92
N PHE A 230 -7.21 52.30 33.74
CA PHE A 230 -6.92 53.31 34.76
C PHE A 230 -6.96 52.79 36.22
N ASP A 231 -7.38 51.54 36.48
CA ASP A 231 -7.45 50.95 37.84
C ASP A 231 -6.87 49.52 37.94
N GLU A 232 -5.63 49.40 38.43
CA GLU A 232 -4.93 48.11 38.64
C GLU A 232 -5.64 47.22 39.69
N GLY A 233 -6.41 47.80 40.61
CA GLY A 233 -7.19 47.07 41.60
C GLY A 233 -8.39 46.33 41.00
N GLN A 234 -8.99 46.87 39.93
CA GLN A 234 -10.04 46.19 39.17
C GLN A 234 -9.49 45.04 38.34
N ARG A 235 -8.32 45.22 37.71
CA ARG A 235 -7.62 44.15 36.98
C ARG A 235 -7.37 42.92 37.85
N GLN A 236 -6.88 43.11 39.07
CA GLN A 236 -6.59 42.00 39.99
C GLN A 236 -7.87 41.30 40.49
N LYS A 237 -8.95 42.04 40.75
CA LYS A 237 -10.25 41.46 41.13
C LYS A 237 -10.89 40.69 39.98
N LEU A 238 -10.82 41.21 38.75
CA LEU A 238 -11.30 40.56 37.55
C LEU A 238 -10.48 39.30 37.24
N SER A 239 -9.16 39.38 37.32
CA SER A 239 -8.27 38.22 37.17
C SER A 239 -8.58 37.15 38.21
N LYS A 240 -8.80 37.52 39.47
CA LYS A 240 -9.16 36.57 40.52
C LYS A 240 -10.55 35.96 40.31
N ALA A 241 -11.56 36.76 39.94
CA ALA A 241 -12.90 36.28 39.66
C ALA A 241 -12.96 35.30 38.48
N ILE A 242 -12.15 35.53 37.43
CA ILE A 242 -12.09 34.64 36.28
C ILE A 242 -11.26 33.37 36.60
N LEU A 243 -10.18 33.48 37.38
CA LEU A 243 -9.43 32.31 37.87
C LEU A 243 -10.29 31.43 38.80
N ASP A 244 -11.13 32.03 39.64
CA ASP A 244 -12.07 31.34 40.52
C ASP A 244 -13.24 30.69 39.72
N MET A 245 -13.51 31.15 38.49
CA MET A 245 -14.47 30.53 37.54
C MET A 245 -13.93 29.27 36.86
N GLY A 246 -12.63 28.95 36.99
CA GLY A 246 -12.03 27.68 36.56
C GLY A 246 -11.05 27.76 35.39
N GLY A 247 -10.38 26.64 35.08
CA GLY A 247 -9.20 26.52 34.21
C GLY A 247 -9.42 26.64 32.69
N GLY A 248 -10.27 27.56 32.22
CA GLY A 248 -10.31 27.97 30.81
C GLY A 248 -9.19 28.97 30.49
N GLY A 249 -8.76 29.07 29.22
CA GLY A 249 -7.83 30.12 28.80
C GLY A 249 -8.46 31.51 28.95
N VAL A 250 -7.81 32.40 29.70
CA VAL A 250 -8.31 33.76 29.98
C VAL A 250 -7.47 34.79 29.25
N ILE A 251 -8.12 35.71 28.53
CA ILE A 251 -7.47 36.88 27.95
C ILE A 251 -8.03 38.11 28.64
N ILE A 252 -7.17 38.82 29.37
CA ILE A 252 -7.49 40.12 29.98
C ILE A 252 -6.76 41.19 29.18
N ARG A 253 -7.50 42.09 28.55
CA ARG A 253 -6.95 43.12 27.67
C ARG A 253 -7.48 44.52 28.01
N PRO A 254 -6.65 45.58 27.90
CA PRO A 254 -7.13 46.96 27.98
C PRO A 254 -8.06 47.28 26.82
N ALA A 255 -9.04 48.15 27.05
CA ALA A 255 -9.90 48.68 26.00
C ALA A 255 -9.09 49.24 24.82
N GLY A 256 -9.36 48.74 23.61
CA GLY A 256 -8.64 49.12 22.37
C GLY A 256 -7.55 48.15 21.89
N THR A 257 -7.23 47.09 22.64
CA THR A 257 -6.31 46.03 22.16
C THR A 257 -7.08 44.92 21.46
N LYS A 258 -6.64 44.48 20.27
CA LYS A 258 -7.22 43.34 19.54
C LYS A 258 -6.28 42.13 19.61
N VAL A 259 -6.79 40.98 20.03
CA VAL A 259 -6.06 39.69 20.03
C VAL A 259 -6.81 38.73 19.12
N ASP A 260 -6.20 38.38 17.97
CA ASP A 260 -6.76 37.40 17.03
C ASP A 260 -6.09 36.04 17.26
N ILE A 261 -6.87 35.04 17.70
CA ILE A 261 -6.42 33.64 17.78
C ILE A 261 -6.67 32.98 16.42
N LYS A 262 -5.59 32.71 15.70
CA LYS A 262 -5.66 32.00 14.42
C LYS A 262 -5.83 30.50 14.67
N ASN A 263 -7.06 30.03 14.65
CA ASN A 263 -7.35 28.59 14.69
C ASN A 263 -7.09 27.94 13.33
N ASN A 264 -6.49 26.75 13.33
CA ASN A 264 -6.37 25.94 12.13
C ASN A 264 -7.76 25.40 11.75
N THR A 265 -8.33 25.89 10.65
CA THR A 265 -9.70 25.56 10.21
C THR A 265 -9.84 24.17 9.61
N GLY A 266 -8.74 23.44 9.42
CA GLY A 266 -8.76 22.14 8.74
C GLY A 266 -9.40 20.99 9.53
N ASN A 267 -9.62 21.14 10.85
CA ASN A 267 -10.04 19.99 11.67
C ASN A 267 -10.64 20.29 13.06
N ALA A 268 -11.52 21.29 13.16
CA ALA A 268 -12.05 21.76 14.45
C ALA A 268 -12.91 20.73 15.23
N ASN A 269 -13.33 19.63 14.60
CA ASN A 269 -14.33 18.71 15.17
C ASN A 269 -13.75 17.43 15.83
N GLY A 270 -12.42 17.24 15.88
CA GLY A 270 -11.81 16.06 16.51
C GLY A 270 -11.96 14.72 15.76
N ASP A 271 -12.49 14.75 14.53
CA ASP A 271 -12.78 13.55 13.71
C ASP A 271 -11.51 12.79 13.28
N LEU A 272 -10.36 13.47 13.19
CA LEU A 272 -9.09 12.81 12.86
C LEU A 272 -8.59 11.94 14.01
N GLN A 273 -8.64 12.43 15.24
CA GLN A 273 -8.24 11.68 16.43
C GLN A 273 -9.13 10.45 16.59
N ALA A 274 -10.46 10.63 16.51
CA ALA A 274 -11.41 9.50 16.53
C ALA A 274 -11.07 8.44 15.47
N LYS A 275 -10.89 8.84 14.20
CA LYS A 275 -10.53 7.92 13.11
C LYS A 275 -9.16 7.27 13.30
N PHE A 276 -8.22 7.94 13.96
CA PHE A 276 -6.91 7.40 14.25
C PHE A 276 -6.99 6.35 15.35
N ALA A 277 -7.69 6.63 16.46
CA ALA A 277 -7.95 5.69 17.54
C ALA A 277 -8.68 4.43 17.04
N ASP A 278 -9.77 4.57 16.28
CA ASP A 278 -10.53 3.45 15.69
C ASP A 278 -9.63 2.56 14.82
N LYS A 279 -8.72 3.19 14.08
CA LYS A 279 -7.79 2.47 13.22
C LYS A 279 -6.71 1.74 14.01
N MET A 280 -6.26 2.29 15.14
CA MET A 280 -5.33 1.60 16.04
C MET A 280 -6.02 0.38 16.68
N ASP A 281 -7.27 0.49 17.10
CA ASP A 281 -8.05 -0.64 17.62
C ASP A 281 -8.24 -1.75 16.58
N ALA A 282 -8.54 -1.37 15.34
CA ALA A 282 -8.59 -2.32 14.23
C ALA A 282 -7.23 -2.99 13.97
N TYR A 283 -6.09 -2.31 14.17
CA TYR A 283 -4.77 -2.93 14.06
C TYR A 283 -4.47 -3.89 15.22
N ILE A 284 -4.87 -3.55 16.44
CA ILE A 284 -4.75 -4.44 17.62
C ILE A 284 -5.55 -5.73 17.38
N SER A 285 -6.81 -5.63 16.93
CA SER A 285 -7.65 -6.79 16.61
C SER A 285 -7.04 -7.65 15.50
N LYS A 286 -6.47 -7.04 14.45
CA LYS A 286 -5.77 -7.77 13.38
C LYS A 286 -4.55 -8.54 13.89
N VAL A 287 -3.76 -7.96 14.78
CA VAL A 287 -2.57 -8.63 15.34
C VAL A 287 -2.98 -9.81 16.22
N LEU A 288 -3.98 -9.63 17.07
CA LEU A 288 -4.34 -10.62 18.08
C LEU A 288 -5.31 -11.69 17.54
N LEU A 289 -6.38 -11.32 16.84
CA LEU A 289 -7.36 -12.26 16.26
C LEU A 289 -7.01 -12.62 14.81
N GLY A 290 -6.67 -11.62 14.00
CA GLY A 290 -6.52 -11.76 12.54
C GLY A 290 -7.70 -11.17 11.76
N SER A 291 -8.74 -10.71 12.45
CA SER A 291 -9.97 -10.09 11.93
C SER A 291 -10.21 -8.74 12.65
N THR A 292 -11.12 -7.90 12.12
CA THR A 292 -11.48 -6.60 12.73
C THR A 292 -12.92 -6.48 13.21
N GLU A 293 -13.87 -7.10 12.53
CA GLU A 293 -15.28 -6.69 12.66
C GLU A 293 -16.07 -7.40 13.77
N THR A 294 -15.56 -8.49 14.36
CA THR A 294 -16.32 -9.19 15.42
C THR A 294 -16.31 -8.45 16.75
N THR A 295 -15.48 -7.41 16.89
CA THR A 295 -15.37 -6.59 18.11
C THR A 295 -15.94 -5.19 17.89
N ASP A 296 -15.68 -4.59 16.73
CA ASP A 296 -16.13 -3.24 16.38
C ASP A 296 -17.20 -3.31 15.28
N SER A 297 -18.48 -3.32 15.67
CA SER A 297 -19.59 -3.35 14.71
C SER A 297 -19.61 -2.07 13.84
N SER A 298 -19.43 -2.21 12.53
CA SER A 298 -19.58 -1.08 11.61
C SER A 298 -21.05 -0.95 11.18
N LYS A 299 -21.54 0.29 11.00
CA LYS A 299 -22.92 0.57 10.56
C LYS A 299 -23.25 0.05 9.14
N SER A 300 -22.32 -0.60 8.45
CA SER A 300 -22.45 -1.01 7.04
C SER A 300 -22.05 -2.46 6.74
N SER A 301 -21.70 -3.30 7.73
CA SER A 301 -21.33 -4.70 7.46
C SER A 301 -22.58 -5.55 7.22
N GLY A 302 -22.75 -6.06 5.98
CA GLY A 302 -23.83 -7.00 5.65
C GLY A 302 -23.64 -8.36 6.34
N TYR A 303 -24.74 -9.10 6.52
CA TYR A 303 -24.77 -10.42 7.19
C TYR A 303 -23.65 -11.38 6.72
N ALA A 304 -23.39 -11.44 5.41
CA ALA A 304 -22.35 -12.30 4.83
C ALA A 304 -20.92 -11.94 5.29
N GLN A 305 -20.64 -10.67 5.59
CA GLN A 305 -19.32 -10.24 6.07
C GLN A 305 -19.12 -10.64 7.54
N ALA A 306 -20.16 -10.51 8.37
CA ALA A 306 -20.13 -10.95 9.76
C ALA A 306 -19.93 -12.47 9.88
N GLU A 307 -20.58 -13.25 9.01
CA GLU A 307 -20.43 -14.71 8.94
C GLU A 307 -18.98 -15.13 8.59
N ILE A 308 -18.38 -14.54 7.55
CA ILE A 308 -16.97 -14.80 7.19
C ILE A 308 -16.03 -14.45 8.36
N HIS A 309 -16.30 -13.36 9.08
CA HIS A 309 -15.50 -12.98 10.23
C HIS A 309 -15.68 -13.91 11.43
N GLN A 310 -16.89 -14.43 11.67
CA GLN A 310 -17.13 -15.45 12.67
C GLN A 310 -16.39 -16.75 12.35
N GLU A 311 -16.43 -17.21 11.08
CA GLU A 311 -15.66 -18.40 10.66
C GLU A 311 -14.15 -18.23 10.89
N GLN A 312 -13.61 -17.04 10.66
CA GLN A 312 -12.20 -16.72 10.92
C GLN A 312 -11.86 -16.78 12.41
N ASP A 313 -12.73 -16.24 13.27
CA ASP A 313 -12.59 -16.29 14.72
C ASP A 313 -12.68 -17.73 15.25
N GLU A 314 -13.63 -18.52 14.76
CA GLU A 314 -13.76 -19.94 15.11
C GLU A 314 -12.51 -20.73 14.73
N LYS A 315 -11.98 -20.52 13.52
CA LYS A 315 -10.72 -21.14 13.09
C LYS A 315 -9.53 -20.73 13.96
N LYS A 316 -9.51 -19.49 14.47
CA LYS A 316 -8.49 -19.02 15.41
C LYS A 316 -8.60 -19.76 16.74
N ASN A 317 -9.81 -19.90 17.27
CA ASN A 317 -10.08 -20.63 18.51
C ASN A 317 -9.69 -22.10 18.39
N GLU A 318 -10.01 -22.77 17.27
CA GLU A 318 -9.58 -24.15 17.01
C GLU A 318 -8.05 -24.31 17.00
N THR A 319 -7.35 -23.31 16.47
CA THR A 319 -5.88 -23.28 16.46
C THR A 319 -5.31 -23.12 17.87
N ASP A 320 -5.97 -22.33 18.72
CA ASP A 320 -5.59 -22.12 20.12
C ASP A 320 -5.84 -23.36 20.96
N LEU A 321 -7.01 -23.97 20.82
CA LEU A 321 -7.35 -25.27 21.41
C LEU A 321 -6.34 -26.35 21.03
N THR A 322 -5.98 -26.44 19.75
CA THR A 322 -4.96 -27.39 19.27
C THR A 322 -3.59 -27.12 19.88
N PHE A 323 -3.22 -25.85 20.04
CA PHE A 323 -1.96 -25.45 20.66
C PHE A 323 -1.89 -25.87 22.12
N VAL A 324 -2.92 -25.57 22.91
CA VAL A 324 -2.99 -25.91 24.33
C VAL A 324 -2.96 -27.43 24.53
N ARG A 325 -3.75 -28.17 23.73
CA ARG A 325 -3.74 -29.64 23.73
C ARG A 325 -2.34 -30.22 23.52
N ARG A 326 -1.55 -29.65 22.57
CA ARG A 326 -0.19 -30.11 22.29
C ARG A 326 0.75 -29.88 23.48
N TYR A 327 0.63 -28.76 24.18
CA TYR A 327 1.44 -28.50 25.37
C TYR A 327 1.05 -29.36 26.57
N LEU A 328 -0.25 -29.56 26.81
CA LEU A 328 -0.73 -30.48 27.84
C LEU A 328 -0.19 -31.90 27.59
N ASN A 329 -0.31 -32.41 26.36
CA ASN A 329 0.17 -33.74 26.00
C ASN A 329 1.70 -33.88 26.04
N SER A 330 2.44 -32.81 25.73
CA SER A 330 3.90 -32.85 25.69
C SER A 330 4.54 -32.64 27.06
N ARG A 331 3.98 -31.76 27.90
CA ARG A 331 4.60 -31.28 29.15
C ARG A 331 3.84 -31.72 30.38
N PHE A 332 2.53 -31.52 30.45
CA PHE A 332 1.75 -31.79 31.66
C PHE A 332 1.68 -33.28 32.00
N ILE A 333 1.54 -34.17 30.99
CA ILE A 333 1.59 -35.63 31.19
C ILE A 333 2.91 -36.08 31.85
N LYS A 334 4.03 -35.41 31.53
CA LYS A 334 5.34 -35.72 32.14
C LYS A 334 5.33 -35.38 33.64
N VAL A 335 4.74 -34.24 34.01
CA VAL A 335 4.61 -33.79 35.40
C VAL A 335 3.68 -34.72 36.18
N LEU A 336 2.53 -35.09 35.62
CA LEU A 336 1.60 -36.06 36.23
C LEU A 336 2.28 -37.39 36.55
N LYS A 337 3.08 -37.93 35.61
CA LYS A 337 3.87 -39.15 35.85
C LYS A 337 4.94 -38.96 36.94
N ALA A 338 5.58 -37.79 37.00
CA ALA A 338 6.60 -37.50 38.01
C ALA A 338 6.02 -37.43 39.42
N HIS A 339 4.76 -37.00 39.55
CA HIS A 339 4.02 -36.95 40.82
C HIS A 339 3.25 -38.23 41.15
N GLY A 340 3.37 -39.28 40.31
CA GLY A 340 2.85 -40.62 40.62
C GLY A 340 1.44 -40.93 40.11
N PHE A 341 0.83 -40.08 39.28
CA PHE A 341 -0.47 -40.36 38.66
C PHE A 341 -0.33 -41.36 37.50
N ASP A 342 -1.19 -42.39 37.45
CA ASP A 342 -1.19 -43.38 36.36
C ASP A 342 -1.92 -42.83 35.12
N THR A 343 -1.13 -42.25 34.23
CA THR A 343 -1.63 -41.72 32.95
C THR A 343 -2.05 -42.78 31.93
N LYS A 344 -1.81 -44.10 32.15
CA LYS A 344 -2.11 -45.21 31.21
C LYS A 344 -1.66 -45.00 29.75
N GLY A 345 -0.74 -44.06 29.52
CA GLY A 345 -0.32 -43.63 28.18
C GLY A 345 -1.40 -42.87 27.38
N GLY A 346 -2.37 -42.28 28.07
CA GLY A 346 -3.45 -41.48 27.52
C GLY A 346 -3.06 -40.08 27.06
N THR A 347 -4.04 -39.33 26.54
CA THR A 347 -3.88 -37.97 26.02
C THR A 347 -5.09 -37.09 26.33
N PHE A 348 -4.85 -35.79 26.43
CA PHE A 348 -5.86 -34.75 26.45
C PHE A 348 -6.53 -34.62 25.08
N VAL A 349 -7.85 -34.68 25.08
CA VAL A 349 -8.74 -34.49 23.93
C VAL A 349 -9.84 -33.49 24.30
N LEU A 350 -10.45 -32.93 23.26
CA LEU A 350 -11.63 -32.07 23.42
C LEU A 350 -12.84 -32.90 23.06
N LYS A 351 -13.83 -32.92 23.95
CA LYS A 351 -15.11 -33.54 23.65
C LYS A 351 -15.77 -32.70 22.57
N LYS A 352 -16.04 -33.31 21.40
CA LYS A 352 -16.80 -32.63 20.36
C LYS A 352 -18.24 -32.50 20.84
N THR A 353 -18.61 -31.31 21.30
CA THR A 353 -20.01 -30.97 21.48
C THR A 353 -20.64 -30.95 20.07
N LYS A 354 -21.38 -32.00 19.71
CA LYS A 354 -22.07 -32.08 18.42
C LYS A 354 -23.16 -31.01 18.40
N LYS A 355 -22.87 -29.83 17.83
CA LYS A 355 -23.89 -28.81 17.58
C LYS A 355 -24.88 -29.37 16.54
N LEU A 356 -26.16 -29.36 16.86
CA LEU A 356 -27.24 -29.73 15.94
C LEU A 356 -27.23 -28.79 14.73
N ASN A 357 -26.73 -29.25 13.59
CA ASN A 357 -26.80 -28.51 12.33
C ASN A 357 -28.07 -28.90 11.57
N LYS A 358 -29.01 -27.94 11.49
CA LYS A 358 -30.31 -28.12 10.82
C LYS A 358 -30.15 -28.42 9.31
N GLU A 359 -29.17 -27.81 8.66
CA GLU A 359 -28.91 -28.00 7.23
C GLU A 359 -28.37 -29.40 6.94
N ALA A 360 -27.44 -29.88 7.77
CA ALA A 360 -26.96 -31.26 7.69
C ALA A 360 -28.13 -32.24 7.85
N TYR A 361 -29.02 -32.03 8.83
CA TYR A 361 -30.19 -32.87 9.04
C TYR A 361 -31.12 -32.93 7.82
N GLU A 362 -31.40 -31.81 7.16
CA GLU A 362 -32.22 -31.76 5.95
C GLU A 362 -31.56 -32.47 4.75
N VAL A 363 -30.24 -32.34 4.60
CA VAL A 363 -29.46 -33.07 3.58
C VAL A 363 -29.49 -34.57 3.85
N HIS A 364 -29.26 -35.00 5.09
CA HIS A 364 -29.29 -36.43 5.45
C HIS A 364 -30.71 -37.01 5.32
N LYS A 365 -31.76 -36.23 5.64
CA LYS A 365 -33.16 -36.60 5.42
C LYS A 365 -33.50 -36.76 3.93
N SER A 366 -33.08 -35.84 3.07
CA SER A 366 -33.29 -35.94 1.61
C SER A 366 -32.49 -37.07 0.97
N MET A 367 -31.27 -37.37 1.44
CA MET A 367 -30.50 -38.53 0.99
C MET A 367 -31.23 -39.87 1.26
N ARG A 368 -31.90 -39.98 2.41
CA ARG A 368 -32.70 -41.15 2.76
C ARG A 368 -34.01 -41.21 1.97
N ASN A 369 -34.75 -40.11 1.91
CA ASN A 369 -36.11 -40.10 1.36
C ASN A 369 -36.14 -39.99 -0.17
N ASP A 370 -35.34 -39.10 -0.76
CA ASP A 370 -35.40 -38.78 -2.19
C ASP A 370 -34.44 -39.66 -3.01
N LEU A 371 -33.24 -39.92 -2.48
CA LEU A 371 -32.20 -40.69 -3.16
C LEU A 371 -32.18 -42.17 -2.76
N LYS A 372 -32.97 -42.58 -1.76
CA LYS A 372 -33.05 -43.95 -1.21
C LYS A 372 -31.68 -44.58 -0.95
N VAL A 373 -30.72 -43.79 -0.47
CA VAL A 373 -29.41 -44.30 -0.07
C VAL A 373 -29.61 -45.16 1.18
N PRO A 374 -29.06 -46.39 1.24
CA PRO A 374 -29.16 -47.24 2.42
C PRO A 374 -28.26 -46.68 3.54
N ILE A 375 -28.83 -45.78 4.33
CA ILE A 375 -28.23 -45.21 5.53
C ILE A 375 -28.87 -45.92 6.72
N ASP A 376 -28.04 -46.46 7.62
CA ASP A 376 -28.51 -47.14 8.83
C ASP A 376 -29.24 -46.16 9.76
N ASP A 377 -30.24 -46.66 10.50
CA ASP A 377 -30.99 -45.82 11.43
C ASP A 377 -30.14 -45.35 12.62
N ASP A 378 -29.17 -46.15 13.03
CA ASP A 378 -28.23 -45.82 14.11
C ASP A 378 -27.35 -44.63 13.74
N PHE A 379 -27.07 -44.42 12.44
CA PHE A 379 -26.36 -43.23 11.97
C PHE A 379 -27.07 -41.94 12.39
N PHE A 380 -28.40 -41.88 12.36
CA PHE A 380 -29.13 -40.66 12.76
C PHE A 380 -29.13 -40.45 14.27
N TYR A 381 -29.26 -41.52 15.06
CA TYR A 381 -29.21 -41.42 16.52
C TYR A 381 -27.81 -41.02 17.01
N GLU A 382 -26.76 -41.60 16.41
CA GLU A 382 -25.37 -41.28 16.74
C GLU A 382 -24.94 -39.91 16.21
N GLU A 383 -25.31 -39.54 14.98
CA GLU A 383 -24.85 -38.30 14.36
C GLU A 383 -25.50 -37.06 14.96
N TYR A 384 -26.79 -37.13 15.32
CA TYR A 384 -27.52 -36.01 15.92
C TYR A 384 -27.65 -36.08 17.44
N GLY A 385 -27.09 -37.11 18.08
CA GLY A 385 -27.08 -37.25 19.54
C GLY A 385 -28.47 -37.46 20.16
N VAL A 386 -29.43 -38.00 19.40
CA VAL A 386 -30.77 -38.30 19.87
C VAL A 386 -30.77 -39.69 20.52
N ARG A 387 -31.31 -39.83 21.74
CA ARG A 387 -31.39 -41.13 22.40
C ARG A 387 -32.33 -42.06 21.61
N LYS A 388 -31.82 -43.24 21.22
CA LYS A 388 -32.63 -44.29 20.60
C LYS A 388 -33.70 -44.77 21.60
N PRO A 389 -34.99 -44.81 21.23
CA PRO A 389 -36.04 -45.33 22.11
C PRO A 389 -35.77 -46.80 22.45
N ASP A 390 -36.00 -47.18 23.71
CA ASP A 390 -35.77 -48.56 24.17
C ASP A 390 -36.67 -49.59 23.42
N ASN A 391 -37.76 -49.12 22.79
CA ASN A 391 -38.76 -49.92 22.05
C ASN A 391 -38.72 -49.72 20.52
N TYR A 392 -37.54 -49.45 19.97
CA TYR A 392 -37.32 -49.07 18.56
C TYR A 392 -37.85 -50.09 17.54
N ASP A 393 -37.62 -51.39 17.78
CA ASP A 393 -37.99 -52.45 16.83
C ASP A 393 -39.51 -52.68 16.74
N GLU A 394 -40.24 -52.39 17.80
CA GLU A 394 -41.71 -52.47 17.83
C GLU A 394 -42.35 -51.30 17.08
N LEU A 395 -41.78 -50.10 17.21
CA LEU A 395 -42.24 -48.88 16.52
C LEU A 395 -42.00 -48.95 15.00
N LYS A 396 -40.90 -49.58 14.57
CA LYS A 396 -40.58 -49.73 13.15
C LYS A 396 -41.55 -50.70 12.45
N LYS A 397 -41.94 -51.79 13.12
CA LYS A 397 -43.00 -52.70 12.64
C LYS A 397 -44.36 -52.01 12.51
N ALA A 398 -44.74 -51.19 13.50
CA ALA A 398 -45.99 -50.45 13.46
C ALA A 398 -46.08 -49.41 12.32
N LEU A 399 -44.95 -48.85 11.88
CA LEU A 399 -44.86 -47.95 10.73
C LEU A 399 -45.01 -48.70 9.39
N ASP A 400 -44.32 -49.84 9.23
CA ASP A 400 -44.41 -50.69 8.03
C ASP A 400 -45.82 -51.29 7.85
N ASP A 401 -46.53 -51.56 8.96
CA ASP A 401 -47.90 -52.06 8.96
C ASP A 401 -48.93 -50.98 8.56
N SER A 402 -48.61 -49.69 8.71
CA SER A 402 -49.50 -48.56 8.42
C SER A 402 -49.50 -48.08 6.95
N GLU A 403 -48.49 -48.44 6.16
CA GLU A 403 -48.37 -48.03 4.74
C GLU A 403 -49.14 -48.95 3.75
N ASN A 404 -49.84 -49.99 4.21
CA ASN A 404 -50.46 -51.02 3.36
C ASN A 404 -52.01 -51.12 3.39
N GLU A 405 -52.76 -50.12 3.85
CA GLU A 405 -54.23 -50.12 3.76
C GLU A 405 -54.80 -49.12 2.73
N ASP A 406 -55.34 -49.73 1.66
CA ASP A 406 -56.48 -49.35 0.81
C ASP A 406 -56.41 -48.30 -0.34
N LEU A 407 -56.31 -48.86 -1.57
CA LEU A 407 -57.20 -48.73 -2.75
C LEU A 407 -57.26 -47.40 -3.57
N PRO A 408 -57.70 -47.41 -4.86
CA PRO A 408 -57.62 -48.41 -5.94
C PRO A 408 -57.18 -47.84 -7.32
N GLU A 409 -56.92 -48.74 -8.26
CA GLU A 409 -56.42 -48.52 -9.63
C GLU A 409 -57.37 -47.75 -10.59
N ASN A 410 -56.77 -46.97 -11.50
CA ASN A 410 -57.25 -46.82 -12.89
C ASN A 410 -56.05 -46.58 -13.83
N THR A 411 -55.70 -47.61 -14.60
CA THR A 411 -54.93 -47.55 -15.87
C THR A 411 -55.90 -47.69 -17.06
N PRO A 412 -55.54 -47.52 -18.35
CA PRO A 412 -54.27 -47.08 -18.98
C PRO A 412 -54.42 -46.04 -20.14
N GLU A 413 -53.33 -45.41 -20.59
CA GLU A 413 -53.10 -45.20 -22.05
C GLU A 413 -51.61 -44.94 -22.37
N GLU A 414 -51.14 -45.55 -23.47
CA GLU A 414 -49.76 -45.77 -23.96
C GLU A 414 -48.97 -44.48 -24.28
N ILE A 415 -47.72 -44.32 -23.81
CA ILE A 415 -46.43 -44.73 -24.42
C ILE A 415 -46.19 -44.23 -25.87
N ALA A 416 -45.37 -43.19 -26.00
CA ALA A 416 -44.43 -43.03 -27.12
C ALA A 416 -42.99 -42.95 -26.58
N ARG A 417 -42.15 -43.86 -27.08
CA ARG A 417 -40.84 -44.27 -26.54
C ARG A 417 -39.72 -43.28 -26.85
N THR A 418 -38.73 -43.19 -25.95
CA THR A 418 -37.32 -43.06 -26.37
C THR A 418 -36.43 -44.06 -25.61
N PRO A 419 -35.45 -44.70 -26.28
CA PRO A 419 -34.72 -45.86 -25.75
C PRO A 419 -33.35 -45.49 -25.17
N ARG A 420 -32.88 -46.29 -24.20
CA ARG A 420 -31.47 -46.29 -23.76
C ARG A 420 -30.63 -47.25 -24.62
N ARG A 421 -29.44 -46.73 -24.99
CA ARG A 421 -28.12 -47.38 -25.13
C ARG A 421 -27.85 -48.38 -26.29
N SER A 422 -26.95 -47.97 -27.18
CA SER A 422 -25.57 -48.48 -27.40
C SER A 422 -25.05 -47.92 -28.75
N GLY A 423 -23.77 -47.67 -29.05
CA GLY A 423 -22.50 -47.95 -28.38
C GLY A 423 -21.32 -47.17 -29.01
N LYS A 424 -20.14 -47.36 -28.39
CA LYS A 424 -18.73 -47.12 -28.78
C LYS A 424 -18.38 -46.24 -30.02
N LYS A 425 -17.45 -45.29 -29.79
CA LYS A 425 -16.04 -45.29 -30.31
C LYS A 425 -15.33 -43.96 -29.92
N THR A 426 -14.37 -44.03 -28.98
CA THR A 426 -12.90 -43.86 -29.14
C THR A 426 -12.36 -42.45 -29.31
N ALA A 427 -11.43 -42.12 -28.40
CA ALA A 427 -10.56 -40.95 -28.39
C ALA A 427 -9.62 -40.87 -29.60
N GLN A 428 -9.32 -39.64 -30.04
CA GLN A 428 -8.16 -39.33 -30.89
C GLN A 428 -7.34 -38.20 -30.26
N LYS A 429 -6.03 -38.43 -30.24
CA LYS A 429 -4.96 -37.53 -29.79
C LYS A 429 -4.77 -36.36 -30.78
N PRO A 430 -4.16 -35.24 -30.34
CA PRO A 430 -3.74 -34.15 -31.23
C PRO A 430 -2.51 -34.58 -32.04
N GLY A 431 -2.58 -34.46 -33.35
CA GLY A 431 -1.45 -34.59 -34.27
C GLY A 431 -1.07 -33.22 -34.82
N ASP A 432 0.23 -32.94 -34.81
CA ASP A 432 0.88 -31.90 -35.61
C ASP A 432 0.50 -32.08 -37.09
N ASP A 433 0.16 -30.99 -37.77
CA ASP A 433 0.59 -30.73 -39.15
C ASP A 433 0.45 -29.25 -39.49
N LYS A 434 1.55 -28.72 -40.03
CA LYS A 434 1.68 -27.40 -40.63
C LYS A 434 0.93 -27.41 -41.96
N GLU A 435 0.00 -26.47 -42.18
CA GLU A 435 -0.14 -25.87 -43.50
C GLU A 435 -0.80 -24.50 -43.45
N GLU A 436 -0.17 -23.59 -44.19
CA GLU A 436 -0.46 -22.18 -44.28
C GLU A 436 -1.85 -21.91 -44.86
N LEU A 437 -2.62 -21.03 -44.21
CA LEU A 437 -3.71 -20.31 -44.87
C LEU A 437 -3.29 -18.85 -45.08
N SER A 438 -2.66 -18.65 -46.23
CA SER A 438 -2.30 -17.36 -46.81
C SER A 438 -3.53 -16.57 -47.23
N ILE A 439 -3.70 -15.36 -46.70
CA ILE A 439 -4.50 -14.31 -47.36
C ILE A 439 -3.64 -13.05 -47.43
N LYS A 440 -3.53 -12.49 -48.63
CA LYS A 440 -2.52 -11.48 -48.97
C LYS A 440 -2.79 -10.10 -48.34
N PRO A 441 -1.74 -9.38 -47.89
CA PRO A 441 -1.84 -8.28 -46.92
C PRO A 441 -1.04 -7.02 -47.35
N GLY A 442 -1.68 -5.89 -47.64
CA GLY A 442 -0.94 -4.71 -48.11
C GLY A 442 -0.40 -3.81 -46.99
N ILE A 443 -1.32 -3.23 -46.21
CA ILE A 443 -1.01 -2.05 -45.38
C ILE A 443 -0.95 -2.44 -43.88
N TRP A 444 -1.81 -3.35 -43.45
CA TRP A 444 -2.02 -3.67 -42.03
C TRP A 444 -0.99 -4.60 -41.41
N ARG A 445 -0.39 -5.55 -42.18
CA ARG A 445 0.79 -6.30 -41.71
C ARG A 445 2.03 -5.41 -41.56
N ARG A 446 2.08 -4.26 -42.25
CA ARG A 446 3.15 -3.27 -42.11
C ARG A 446 3.00 -2.49 -40.80
N LEU A 447 1.77 -2.09 -40.46
CA LEU A 447 1.43 -1.45 -39.18
C LEU A 447 1.64 -2.37 -37.96
N LEU A 448 1.25 -3.64 -38.05
CA LEU A 448 1.49 -4.63 -36.99
C LEU A 448 2.97 -5.02 -36.83
N ARG A 449 3.84 -4.74 -37.82
CA ARG A 449 5.30 -4.89 -37.70
C ARG A 449 5.98 -3.71 -36.98
N LEU A 450 5.30 -2.56 -36.81
CA LEU A 450 5.82 -1.38 -36.10
C LEU A 450 5.75 -1.54 -34.57
N PHE A 451 4.92 -2.45 -34.09
CA PHE A 451 4.69 -2.70 -32.67
C PHE A 451 5.06 -4.15 -32.39
N GLN A 452 6.36 -4.40 -32.18
CA GLN A 452 6.84 -5.63 -31.55
C GLN A 452 6.41 -5.62 -30.08
N PRO A 453 6.17 -6.78 -29.43
CA PRO A 453 6.21 -6.81 -27.98
C PRO A 453 7.57 -6.24 -27.57
N ALA A 454 7.57 -5.28 -26.63
CA ALA A 454 8.80 -4.69 -26.10
C ALA A 454 9.82 -5.82 -25.78
N PRO A 455 11.14 -5.59 -25.94
CA PRO A 455 12.18 -6.61 -25.72
C PRO A 455 12.14 -7.28 -24.33
N VAL A 456 11.34 -6.75 -23.40
CA VAL A 456 10.94 -7.39 -22.13
C VAL A 456 10.23 -8.74 -22.32
N LEU A 457 9.58 -9.00 -23.47
CA LEU A 457 8.73 -10.18 -23.68
C LEU A 457 9.32 -11.26 -24.59
N ALA A 458 10.30 -10.95 -25.44
CA ALA A 458 10.84 -11.93 -26.40
C ALA A 458 12.12 -12.66 -25.92
N ALA A 459 12.77 -12.18 -24.85
CA ALA A 459 14.02 -12.75 -24.35
C ALA A 459 13.96 -13.23 -22.89
N MET A 460 12.78 -13.30 -22.27
CA MET A 460 12.63 -14.01 -20.99
C MET A 460 11.41 -14.93 -21.04
N PRO A 461 11.60 -16.25 -20.88
CA PRO A 461 10.51 -17.09 -20.42
C PRO A 461 10.05 -16.52 -19.08
N ILE A 462 8.77 -16.65 -18.75
CA ILE A 462 8.31 -16.51 -17.36
C ILE A 462 8.83 -17.73 -16.59
N ALA A 463 10.14 -17.80 -16.44
CA ALA A 463 10.94 -18.76 -15.70
C ALA A 463 12.12 -17.95 -15.14
N GLY A 464 11.97 -17.51 -13.88
CA GLY A 464 12.89 -16.59 -13.23
C GLY A 464 12.25 -15.23 -13.01
N ALA A 465 11.39 -15.14 -12.00
CA ALA A 465 11.34 -13.91 -11.22
C ALA A 465 12.79 -13.47 -10.95
N CYS A 466 13.12 -12.21 -11.20
CA CYS A 466 14.17 -11.57 -10.41
C CYS A 466 13.86 -11.93 -8.95
N GLN A 467 14.79 -12.63 -8.28
CA GLN A 467 14.70 -12.91 -6.86
C GLN A 467 14.89 -11.58 -6.11
N CYS A 468 13.82 -10.79 -6.05
CA CYS A 468 13.69 -9.71 -5.10
C CYS A 468 12.20 -9.56 -4.80
N GLY A 469 11.88 -9.83 -3.53
CA GLY A 469 10.55 -10.14 -3.04
C GLY A 469 9.50 -9.09 -3.34
N GLU A 470 8.28 -9.60 -3.50
CA GLU A 470 6.99 -8.93 -3.37
C GLU A 470 6.94 -7.48 -3.85
N ALA A 471 6.28 -7.32 -5.01
CA ALA A 471 5.74 -6.06 -5.48
C ALA A 471 5.17 -5.26 -4.30
N HIS A 472 5.66 -4.04 -4.13
CA HIS A 472 5.13 -3.12 -3.14
C HIS A 472 3.60 -3.04 -3.28
N THR A 473 2.90 -3.18 -2.16
CA THR A 473 1.55 -2.65 -1.98
C THR A 473 1.63 -1.12 -2.02
N ILE A 474 1.92 -0.56 -3.19
CA ILE A 474 1.57 0.82 -3.51
C ILE A 474 0.05 0.88 -3.44
N LYS A 475 -0.49 1.92 -2.80
CA LYS A 475 -1.92 2.22 -2.89
C LYS A 475 -2.27 2.36 -4.36
N LEU A 476 -2.92 1.33 -4.93
CA LEU A 476 -3.47 1.33 -6.30
C LEU A 476 -4.37 2.56 -6.57
N ALA A 477 -4.81 3.24 -5.52
CA ALA A 477 -5.57 4.48 -5.56
C ALA A 477 -4.89 5.66 -6.31
N SER A 478 -3.56 5.65 -6.54
CA SER A 478 -2.89 6.72 -7.29
C SER A 478 -2.85 6.51 -8.81
N ILE A 479 -3.28 5.34 -9.30
CA ILE A 479 -3.40 5.08 -10.74
C ILE A 479 -4.88 5.26 -11.11
N PRO A 480 -5.22 6.09 -12.11
CA PRO A 480 -6.60 6.23 -12.55
C PRO A 480 -7.19 4.87 -12.96
N ASP A 481 -8.28 4.47 -12.30
CA ASP A 481 -9.05 3.30 -12.70
C ASP A 481 -9.76 3.58 -14.04
N MET A 482 -9.79 2.58 -14.90
CA MET A 482 -10.46 2.66 -16.20
C MET A 482 -11.84 2.02 -16.09
N ASP A 483 -12.86 2.69 -16.60
CA ASP A 483 -14.13 2.03 -16.89
C ASP A 483 -13.94 1.12 -18.11
N ILE A 484 -13.60 -0.14 -17.84
CA ILE A 484 -13.34 -1.17 -18.86
C ILE A 484 -14.58 -1.37 -19.75
N LYS A 485 -15.79 -1.20 -19.20
CA LYS A 485 -17.02 -1.42 -19.96
C LYS A 485 -17.26 -0.25 -20.91
N ALA A 486 -17.11 0.99 -20.45
CA ALA A 486 -17.18 2.17 -21.30
C ALA A 486 -16.10 2.12 -22.39
N PHE A 487 -14.86 1.78 -22.03
CA PHE A 487 -13.76 1.64 -22.98
C PHE A 487 -14.04 0.55 -24.03
N ALA A 488 -14.50 -0.64 -23.62
CA ALA A 488 -14.87 -1.70 -24.55
C ALA A 488 -16.01 -1.26 -25.47
N LEU A 489 -16.98 -0.48 -24.98
CA LEU A 489 -18.05 0.08 -25.79
C LEU A 489 -17.51 1.06 -26.84
N THR A 490 -16.62 1.97 -26.46
CA THR A 490 -15.95 2.91 -27.38
C THR A 490 -15.23 2.17 -28.50
N VAL A 491 -14.48 1.11 -28.16
CA VAL A 491 -13.77 0.29 -29.16
C VAL A 491 -14.75 -0.42 -30.10
N TRP A 492 -15.83 -0.96 -29.54
CA TRP A 492 -16.86 -1.66 -30.30
C TRP A 492 -17.60 -0.74 -31.27
N GLN A 493 -17.97 0.47 -30.83
CA GLN A 493 -18.58 1.51 -31.66
C GLN A 493 -17.63 1.97 -32.77
N ALA A 494 -16.33 2.10 -32.46
CA ALA A 494 -15.28 2.40 -33.42
C ALA A 494 -14.95 1.23 -34.37
N LYS A 495 -15.58 0.05 -34.20
CA LYS A 495 -15.35 -1.17 -34.99
C LYS A 495 -13.87 -1.57 -35.04
N GLY A 496 -13.09 -1.29 -33.99
CA GLY A 496 -11.67 -1.56 -33.92
C GLY A 496 -10.81 -0.90 -35.01
N LYS A 497 -11.23 0.28 -35.50
CA LYS A 497 -10.56 1.02 -36.59
C LYS A 497 -9.69 2.18 -36.12
N ASN A 498 -9.89 2.67 -34.90
CA ASN A 498 -9.15 3.84 -34.40
C ASN A 498 -7.68 3.48 -34.20
N PHE A 499 -6.79 4.40 -34.61
CA PHE A 499 -5.36 4.24 -34.46
C PHE A 499 -4.94 4.26 -32.98
N MET A 500 -5.49 5.19 -32.21
CA MET A 500 -5.28 5.33 -30.77
C MET A 500 -6.59 5.74 -30.10
N TYR A 501 -6.90 5.15 -28.95
CA TYR A 501 -8.04 5.54 -28.14
C TYR A 501 -7.66 6.61 -27.10
N PRO A 502 -8.41 7.73 -27.01
CA PRO A 502 -8.13 8.82 -26.07
C PRO A 502 -8.04 8.39 -24.60
N ASP A 503 -8.92 7.52 -24.14
CA ASP A 503 -8.95 7.02 -22.76
C ASP A 503 -7.62 6.38 -22.33
N LEU A 504 -6.97 5.64 -23.23
CA LEU A 504 -5.67 5.02 -22.97
C LEU A 504 -4.56 6.06 -22.86
N PHE A 505 -4.55 7.04 -23.76
CA PHE A 505 -3.57 8.12 -23.74
C PHE A 505 -3.66 8.92 -22.45
N PHE A 506 -4.84 9.45 -22.12
CA PHE A 506 -5.00 10.29 -20.94
C PHE A 506 -4.73 9.53 -19.65
N ARG A 507 -5.17 8.27 -19.54
CA ARG A 507 -4.85 7.42 -18.38
C ARG A 507 -3.35 7.26 -18.19
N ASN A 508 -2.61 6.92 -19.26
CA ASN A 508 -1.17 6.75 -19.19
C ASN A 508 -0.47 8.08 -18.88
N ALA A 509 -0.84 9.17 -19.57
CA ALA A 509 -0.22 10.47 -19.39
C ALA A 509 -0.47 11.02 -17.98
N GLU A 510 -1.71 11.01 -17.49
CA GLU A 510 -2.06 11.48 -16.14
C GLU A 510 -1.33 10.65 -15.06
N ALA A 511 -1.26 9.32 -15.21
CA ALA A 511 -0.55 8.47 -14.27
C ALA A 511 0.96 8.77 -14.22
N LEU A 512 1.61 8.89 -15.37
CA LEU A 512 3.07 9.07 -15.45
C LEU A 512 3.51 10.50 -15.12
N LEU A 513 2.77 11.52 -15.56
CA LEU A 513 3.00 12.90 -15.17
C LEU A 513 2.79 13.09 -13.67
N GLY A 514 1.69 12.55 -13.14
CA GLY A 514 1.43 12.59 -11.71
C GLY A 514 2.53 11.90 -10.88
N ALA A 515 3.08 10.78 -11.38
CA ALA A 515 4.21 10.10 -10.77
C ALA A 515 5.47 10.95 -10.75
N PHE A 516 5.83 11.54 -11.90
CA PHE A 516 7.02 12.38 -12.03
C PHE A 516 6.94 13.62 -11.15
N VAL A 517 5.82 14.37 -11.24
CA VAL A 517 5.57 15.57 -10.42
C VAL A 517 5.63 15.25 -8.94
N LYS A 518 5.05 14.12 -8.53
CA LYS A 518 5.11 13.65 -7.14
C LYS A 518 6.56 13.42 -6.69
N GLY A 519 7.35 12.67 -7.46
CA GLY A 519 8.75 12.44 -7.14
C GLY A 519 9.58 13.72 -7.10
N TRP A 520 9.25 14.68 -7.96
CA TRP A 520 9.94 15.95 -8.10
C TRP A 520 9.62 16.97 -6.99
N GLN A 521 8.34 17.08 -6.61
CA GLN A 521 7.86 18.07 -5.63
C GLN A 521 7.92 17.57 -4.19
N GLU A 522 7.71 16.27 -3.94
CA GLU A 522 7.83 15.73 -2.58
C GLU A 522 9.30 15.78 -2.13
N LYS A 523 9.56 16.27 -0.92
CA LYS A 523 10.90 16.15 -0.30
C LYS A 523 11.31 14.66 -0.37
N PRO A 524 12.53 14.32 -0.84
CA PRO A 524 12.99 12.94 -0.87
C PRO A 524 12.82 12.34 0.52
N LYS A 525 11.85 11.43 0.68
CA LYS A 525 11.53 10.82 1.99
C LYS A 525 12.74 10.12 2.62
N GLN A 526 13.73 9.83 1.79
CA GLN A 526 14.94 9.07 2.10
C GLN A 526 16.09 9.94 2.62
N VAL A 527 16.03 11.27 2.51
CA VAL A 527 17.13 12.17 2.89
C VAL A 527 16.62 13.23 3.88
N LYS A 528 16.77 12.96 5.19
CA LYS A 528 16.58 13.95 6.25
C LYS A 528 17.89 14.72 6.45
N LEU A 529 18.12 15.75 5.64
CA LEU A 529 19.20 16.72 5.86
C LEU A 529 18.63 18.01 6.47
N THR A 530 19.42 18.65 7.32
CA THR A 530 19.13 19.95 7.94
C THR A 530 18.79 20.98 6.86
N ASP A 531 17.62 21.60 6.98
CA ASP A 531 17.05 22.49 5.96
C ASP A 531 17.88 23.78 5.88
N LEU A 532 18.79 23.86 4.90
CA LEU A 532 19.61 25.06 4.62
C LEU A 532 18.83 26.17 3.89
N GLY A 533 17.49 26.12 3.88
CA GLY A 533 16.64 27.14 3.25
C GLY A 533 16.56 27.04 1.73
N PHE A 534 16.68 25.84 1.15
CA PHE A 534 16.47 25.63 -0.28
C PHE A 534 15.00 25.23 -0.54
N GLU A 535 14.31 25.99 -1.39
CA GLU A 535 12.99 25.59 -1.88
C GLU A 535 13.12 24.36 -2.77
N TYR A 536 12.52 23.25 -2.32
CA TYR A 536 12.35 22.05 -3.14
C TYR A 536 11.38 22.36 -4.29
N GLY A 537 11.77 22.00 -5.51
CA GLY A 537 10.92 22.19 -6.70
C GLY A 537 11.05 23.53 -7.41
N TYR A 538 11.92 24.47 -6.96
CA TYR A 538 12.25 25.64 -7.78
C TYR A 538 13.20 25.23 -8.89
N THR A 539 12.66 25.07 -10.09
CA THR A 539 13.40 24.59 -11.24
C THR A 539 13.22 25.51 -12.42
N ASP A 540 14.23 25.53 -13.27
CA ASP A 540 14.14 26.20 -14.56
C ASP A 540 12.94 25.57 -15.32
N PRO A 541 11.85 26.32 -15.57
CA PRO A 541 10.63 25.79 -16.20
C PRO A 541 10.87 25.07 -17.52
N LYS A 542 12.01 25.36 -18.17
CA LYS A 542 12.48 24.74 -19.40
C LYS A 542 12.72 23.23 -19.27
N ILE A 543 13.28 22.81 -18.14
CA ILE A 543 13.67 21.41 -17.93
C ILE A 543 12.42 20.55 -17.67
N GLN A 544 11.46 21.11 -16.91
CA GLN A 544 10.15 20.49 -16.70
C GLN A 544 9.43 20.22 -18.02
N THR A 545 9.48 21.17 -18.95
CA THR A 545 8.84 21.07 -20.27
C THR A 545 9.40 19.90 -21.09
N ALA A 546 10.71 19.65 -21.03
CA ALA A 546 11.33 18.54 -21.76
C ALA A 546 10.88 17.17 -21.23
N TRP A 547 10.78 16.99 -19.91
CA TRP A 547 10.26 15.75 -19.33
C TRP A 547 8.76 15.56 -19.59
N GLU A 548 7.97 16.63 -19.51
CA GLU A 548 6.54 16.60 -19.86
C GLU A 548 6.36 16.10 -21.30
N LEU A 549 7.14 16.64 -22.25
CA LEU A 549 7.10 16.21 -23.64
C LEU A 549 7.48 14.73 -23.78
N ASN A 550 8.55 14.28 -23.15
CA ASN A 550 9.00 12.88 -23.20
C ASN A 550 7.93 11.92 -22.62
N LEU A 551 7.26 12.32 -21.53
CA LEU A 551 6.17 11.55 -20.94
C LEU A 551 4.92 11.51 -21.83
N PHE A 552 4.57 12.60 -22.51
CA PHE A 552 3.48 12.61 -23.49
C PHE A 552 3.78 11.72 -24.68
N GLN A 553 4.99 11.80 -25.23
CA GLN A 553 5.43 10.94 -26.34
C GLN A 553 5.38 9.46 -25.95
N PHE A 554 5.94 9.09 -24.80
CA PHE A 554 5.90 7.72 -24.28
C PHE A 554 4.45 7.23 -24.09
N SER A 555 3.60 8.06 -23.48
CA SER A 555 2.19 7.72 -23.24
C SER A 555 1.42 7.52 -24.53
N ALA A 556 1.69 8.32 -25.57
CA ALA A 556 1.08 8.18 -26.89
C ALA A 556 1.52 6.91 -27.60
N ILE A 557 2.82 6.58 -27.54
CA ILE A 557 3.36 5.35 -28.15
C ILE A 557 2.77 4.12 -27.46
N LYS A 558 2.71 4.12 -26.12
CA LYS A 558 2.07 3.07 -25.33
C LYS A 558 0.58 2.93 -25.65
N ALA A 559 -0.15 4.05 -25.70
CA ALA A 559 -1.58 4.04 -26.00
C ALA A 559 -1.87 3.53 -27.41
N ALA A 560 -1.04 3.86 -28.40
CA ALA A 560 -1.16 3.30 -29.76
C ALA A 560 -0.92 1.78 -29.78
N ALA A 561 0.08 1.28 -29.04
CA ALA A 561 0.34 -0.16 -28.91
C ALA A 561 -0.82 -0.90 -28.23
N GLN A 562 -1.30 -0.38 -27.10
CA GLN A 562 -2.47 -0.90 -26.39
C GLN A 562 -3.73 -0.88 -27.29
N SER A 563 -3.93 0.19 -28.06
CA SER A 563 -5.04 0.30 -29.02
C SER A 563 -4.95 -0.76 -30.11
N ALA A 564 -3.75 -1.03 -30.63
CA ALA A 564 -3.52 -2.10 -31.61
C ALA A 564 -3.83 -3.50 -31.04
N GLU A 565 -3.46 -3.77 -29.79
CA GLU A 565 -3.78 -5.04 -29.11
C GLU A 565 -5.30 -5.24 -28.97
N VAL A 566 -6.02 -4.21 -28.54
CA VAL A 566 -7.48 -4.29 -28.36
C VAL A 566 -8.19 -4.39 -29.72
N ASN A 567 -7.73 -3.66 -30.73
CA ASN A 567 -8.22 -3.79 -32.11
C ASN A 567 -8.02 -5.22 -32.65
N ALA A 568 -6.91 -5.87 -32.29
CA ALA A 568 -6.68 -7.26 -32.66
C ALA A 568 -7.63 -8.23 -31.93
N LEU A 569 -8.02 -7.94 -30.68
CA LEU A 569 -9.04 -8.71 -29.97
C LEU A 569 -10.42 -8.55 -30.63
N TYR A 570 -10.81 -7.31 -30.98
CA TYR A 570 -12.07 -7.05 -31.67
C TYR A 570 -12.21 -7.89 -32.95
N ARG A 571 -11.14 -7.98 -33.74
CA ARG A 571 -11.11 -8.78 -35.00
C ARG A 571 -11.25 -10.29 -34.79
N LYS A 572 -11.01 -10.79 -33.58
CA LYS A 572 -11.09 -12.22 -33.24
C LYS A 572 -12.42 -12.62 -32.61
N THR A 573 -13.25 -11.64 -32.22
CA THR A 573 -14.50 -11.88 -31.48
C THR A 573 -15.72 -11.57 -32.32
N SER A 574 -16.77 -12.37 -32.15
CA SER A 574 -18.02 -12.22 -32.93
C SER A 574 -19.12 -11.44 -32.18
N ASN A 575 -19.03 -11.33 -30.85
CA ASN A 575 -20.03 -10.67 -30.01
C ASN A 575 -19.38 -9.79 -28.93
N PHE A 576 -20.15 -8.82 -28.42
CA PHE A 576 -19.67 -7.82 -27.45
C PHE A 576 -19.30 -8.42 -26.10
N ASP A 577 -20.06 -9.38 -25.59
CA ASP A 577 -19.81 -9.96 -24.26
C ASP A 577 -18.49 -10.72 -24.21
N GLU A 578 -18.17 -11.46 -25.26
CA GLU A 578 -16.89 -12.15 -25.43
C GLU A 578 -15.73 -11.14 -25.54
N PHE A 579 -15.90 -10.10 -26.36
CA PHE A 579 -14.93 -9.02 -26.48
C PHE A 579 -14.67 -8.34 -25.15
N TYR A 580 -15.72 -7.95 -24.42
CA TYR A 580 -15.61 -7.32 -23.10
C TYR A 580 -14.89 -8.22 -22.09
N ARG A 581 -15.16 -9.53 -22.06
CA ARG A 581 -14.43 -10.47 -21.19
C ARG A 581 -12.94 -10.52 -21.51
N LEU A 582 -12.57 -10.53 -22.79
CA LEU A 582 -11.15 -10.54 -23.21
C LEU A 582 -10.45 -9.21 -22.89
N VAL A 583 -11.11 -8.07 -23.11
CA VAL A 583 -10.60 -6.75 -22.74
C VAL A 583 -10.42 -6.65 -21.23
N LYS A 584 -11.40 -7.10 -20.43
CA LYS A 584 -11.30 -7.17 -18.96
C LYS A 584 -10.15 -8.04 -18.49
N LYS A 585 -9.85 -9.14 -19.20
CA LYS A 585 -8.70 -9.99 -18.90
C LYS A 585 -7.37 -9.31 -19.26
N LEU A 586 -7.31 -8.59 -20.38
CA LEU A 586 -6.12 -7.86 -20.83
C LEU A 586 -5.76 -6.73 -19.85
N TYR A 587 -6.74 -5.88 -19.52
CA TYR A 587 -6.60 -4.77 -18.56
C TYR A 587 -6.77 -5.20 -17.09
N GLY A 588 -6.61 -6.50 -16.82
CA GLY A 588 -6.59 -7.06 -15.47
C GLY A 588 -5.26 -6.81 -14.76
N VAL A 589 -4.69 -7.84 -14.12
CA VAL A 589 -3.49 -7.68 -13.27
C VAL A 589 -2.25 -7.26 -14.05
N LYS A 590 -2.05 -7.74 -15.28
CA LYS A 590 -0.81 -7.53 -16.05
C LYS A 590 -0.62 -6.08 -16.52
N ASP A 591 -1.65 -5.46 -17.11
CA ASP A 591 -1.60 -4.04 -17.49
C ASP A 591 -1.38 -3.15 -16.27
N LYS A 592 -2.07 -3.44 -15.15
CA LYS A 592 -1.87 -2.73 -13.89
C LYS A 592 -0.43 -2.85 -13.37
N GLN A 593 0.20 -4.03 -13.48
CA GLN A 593 1.60 -4.22 -13.08
C GLN A 593 2.60 -3.48 -14.00
N HIS A 594 2.36 -3.45 -15.31
CA HIS A 594 3.19 -2.69 -16.25
C HIS A 594 3.12 -1.19 -15.95
N LEU A 595 1.89 -0.65 -15.85
CA LEU A 595 1.68 0.76 -15.54
C LEU A 595 2.24 1.13 -14.16
N LEU A 596 2.16 0.22 -13.17
CA LEU A 596 2.77 0.41 -11.86
C LEU A 596 4.31 0.52 -11.94
N THR A 597 4.94 -0.32 -12.75
CA THR A 597 6.41 -0.33 -12.91
C THR A 597 6.90 0.94 -13.60
N GLU A 598 6.19 1.40 -14.62
CA GLU A 598 6.46 2.68 -15.29
C GLU A 598 6.22 3.85 -14.35
N TRP A 599 5.12 3.83 -13.58
CA TRP A 599 4.81 4.84 -12.57
C TRP A 599 5.93 4.95 -11.53
N GLN A 600 6.42 3.82 -11.01
CA GLN A 600 7.56 3.80 -10.07
C GLN A 600 8.81 4.39 -10.69
N THR A 601 9.04 4.13 -11.98
CA THR A 601 10.20 4.64 -12.71
C THR A 601 10.10 6.14 -12.90
N ALA A 602 8.96 6.66 -13.37
CA ALA A 602 8.72 8.09 -13.52
C ALA A 602 8.87 8.83 -12.18
N ASN A 603 8.34 8.26 -11.09
CA ASN A 603 8.51 8.80 -9.74
C ASN A 603 9.99 8.80 -9.29
N ALA A 604 10.73 7.71 -9.51
CA ALA A 604 12.15 7.62 -9.16
C ALA A 604 13.02 8.58 -9.99
N VAL A 605 12.70 8.79 -11.26
CA VAL A 605 13.36 9.79 -12.11
C VAL A 605 13.07 11.19 -11.59
N GLY A 606 11.82 11.50 -11.21
CA GLY A 606 11.47 12.78 -10.58
C GLY A 606 12.27 13.04 -9.29
N GLU A 607 12.32 12.08 -8.37
CA GLU A 607 13.08 12.21 -7.11
C GLU A 607 14.58 12.38 -7.34
N SER A 608 15.13 11.59 -8.27
CA SER A 608 16.53 11.65 -8.62
C SER A 608 16.90 12.96 -9.30
N ALA A 609 16.08 13.44 -10.23
CA ALA A 609 16.31 14.69 -10.91
C ALA A 609 16.23 15.87 -9.94
N ALA A 610 15.26 15.90 -9.03
CA ALA A 610 15.17 16.93 -7.99
C ALA A 610 16.43 16.93 -7.11
N THR A 611 16.93 15.73 -6.77
CA THR A 611 18.19 15.55 -6.05
C THR A 611 19.39 16.09 -6.84
N TYR A 612 19.50 15.77 -8.14
CA TYR A 612 20.59 16.23 -8.99
C TYR A 612 20.69 17.77 -9.04
N TYR A 613 19.58 18.46 -9.34
CA TYR A 613 19.58 19.92 -9.43
C TYR A 613 19.83 20.59 -8.07
N ARG A 614 19.30 20.02 -6.98
CA ARG A 614 19.62 20.46 -5.62
C ARG A 614 21.12 20.35 -5.34
N LEU A 615 21.74 19.22 -5.68
CA LEU A 615 23.16 18.99 -5.46
C LEU A 615 24.04 19.90 -6.31
N LEU A 616 23.66 20.18 -7.57
CA LEU A 616 24.36 21.13 -8.42
C LEU A 616 24.43 22.53 -7.80
N GLY A 617 23.35 22.99 -7.15
CA GLY A 617 23.32 24.26 -6.43
C GLY A 617 24.23 24.32 -5.19
N GLN A 618 24.72 23.17 -4.71
CA GLN A 618 25.53 23.06 -3.49
C GLN A 618 26.98 22.65 -3.74
N THR A 619 27.39 22.53 -5.01
CA THR A 619 28.74 22.08 -5.44
C THR A 619 29.89 22.89 -4.86
N LYS A 620 29.67 24.17 -4.50
CA LYS A 620 30.67 25.02 -3.83
C LYS A 620 30.99 24.56 -2.40
N VAL A 621 30.02 23.97 -1.70
CA VAL A 621 30.15 23.50 -0.31
C VAL A 621 30.44 22.00 -0.29
N PHE A 622 29.67 21.23 -1.05
CA PHE A 622 29.81 19.78 -1.16
C PHE A 622 30.41 19.43 -2.51
N LYS A 623 31.75 19.35 -2.56
CA LYS A 623 32.51 19.04 -3.78
C LYS A 623 32.41 17.57 -4.20
N TYR A 624 31.90 16.71 -3.33
CA TYR A 624 31.82 15.27 -3.58
C TYR A 624 30.39 14.77 -3.40
N TRP A 625 30.05 13.75 -4.19
CA TRP A 625 28.80 13.03 -4.12
C TRP A 625 29.07 11.58 -3.75
N ARG A 626 28.21 11.00 -2.93
CA ARG A 626 28.30 9.60 -2.50
C ARG A 626 27.06 8.83 -2.91
N TYR A 627 27.29 7.69 -3.56
CA TYR A 627 26.24 6.77 -3.99
C TYR A 627 25.78 5.92 -2.82
N MET A 628 24.49 6.00 -2.49
CA MET A 628 23.89 5.29 -1.38
C MET A 628 22.78 4.37 -1.88
N THR A 629 22.54 3.31 -1.13
CA THR A 629 21.44 2.39 -1.36
C THR A 629 20.62 2.27 -0.08
N GLN A 630 19.36 1.82 -0.20
CA GLN A 630 18.51 1.56 0.96
C GLN A 630 18.97 0.38 1.83
N LEU A 631 20.02 -0.36 1.41
CA LEU A 631 20.60 -1.52 2.11
C LEU A 631 19.58 -2.58 2.58
N ASP A 632 18.43 -2.64 1.93
CA ASP A 632 17.44 -3.68 2.18
C ASP A 632 17.65 -4.88 1.24
N ASN A 633 16.95 -5.97 1.54
CA ASN A 633 16.99 -7.20 0.75
C ASN A 633 16.38 -7.07 -0.66
N LYS A 634 15.91 -5.87 -1.05
CA LYS A 634 15.38 -5.58 -2.39
C LYS A 634 16.37 -4.81 -3.26
N VAL A 635 17.46 -4.27 -2.68
CA VAL A 635 18.56 -3.69 -3.44
C VAL A 635 19.33 -4.81 -4.14
N ARG A 636 19.54 -4.67 -5.45
CA ARG A 636 20.36 -5.58 -6.26
C ARG A 636 21.78 -5.69 -5.71
N VAL A 637 22.35 -6.89 -5.70
CA VAL A 637 23.69 -7.16 -5.13
C VAL A 637 24.74 -6.27 -5.80
N GLU A 638 24.67 -6.12 -7.11
CA GLU A 638 25.59 -5.29 -7.90
C GLU A 638 25.48 -3.80 -7.52
N HIS A 639 24.28 -3.34 -7.13
CA HIS A 639 24.11 -1.97 -6.63
C HIS A 639 24.60 -1.83 -5.17
N GLN A 640 24.52 -2.90 -4.36
CA GLN A 640 25.10 -2.92 -3.01
C GLN A 640 26.63 -2.82 -3.08
N GLU A 641 27.27 -3.43 -4.09
CA GLU A 641 28.70 -3.31 -4.36
C GLU A 641 29.13 -1.89 -4.77
N LEU A 642 28.19 -1.03 -5.16
CA LEU A 642 28.41 0.39 -5.41
C LEU A 642 28.09 1.26 -4.18
N HIS A 643 27.56 0.69 -3.11
CA HIS A 643 27.25 1.45 -1.90
C HIS A 643 28.51 2.12 -1.35
N GLY A 644 28.41 3.42 -1.08
CA GLY A 644 29.48 4.24 -0.53
C GLY A 644 30.55 4.67 -1.53
N ILE A 645 30.41 4.45 -2.84
CA ILE A 645 31.34 5.07 -3.79
C ILE A 645 31.21 6.60 -3.71
N THR A 646 32.35 7.27 -3.60
CA THR A 646 32.43 8.74 -3.45
C THR A 646 33.28 9.31 -4.57
N LEU A 647 32.72 10.23 -5.34
CA LEU A 647 33.38 10.84 -6.50
C LEU A 647 33.14 12.36 -6.50
N PRO A 648 34.03 13.15 -7.13
CA PRO A 648 33.78 14.56 -7.40
C PRO A 648 32.43 14.76 -8.10
N TRP A 649 31.75 15.89 -7.84
CA TRP A 649 30.44 16.17 -8.41
C TRP A 649 30.44 16.23 -9.95
N ASP A 650 31.57 16.59 -10.56
CA ASP A 650 31.78 16.72 -12.00
C ASP A 650 32.39 15.46 -12.65
N ASP A 651 32.54 14.37 -11.89
CA ASP A 651 33.12 13.13 -12.40
C ASP A 651 32.23 12.51 -13.50
N PRO A 652 32.79 12.13 -14.67
CA PRO A 652 32.01 11.63 -15.80
C PRO A 652 31.27 10.32 -15.51
N ILE A 653 31.64 9.58 -14.45
CA ILE A 653 30.92 8.39 -14.00
C ILE A 653 29.47 8.73 -13.65
N TRP A 654 29.19 9.95 -13.13
CA TRP A 654 27.83 10.36 -12.81
C TRP A 654 26.95 10.48 -14.05
N ASN A 655 27.49 10.72 -15.25
CA ASN A 655 26.69 10.70 -16.48
C ASN A 655 26.12 9.31 -16.81
N LYS A 656 26.62 8.26 -16.16
CA LYS A 656 26.23 6.87 -16.37
C LYS A 656 25.53 6.26 -15.15
N LEU A 657 26.00 6.57 -13.94
CA LEU A 657 25.63 5.87 -12.72
C LEU A 657 24.68 6.64 -11.78
N PHE A 658 24.28 7.86 -12.16
CA PHE A 658 23.32 8.62 -11.37
C PHE A 658 21.95 7.89 -11.39
N PRO A 659 21.39 7.50 -10.22
CA PRO A 659 20.13 6.76 -10.16
C PRO A 659 18.97 7.41 -10.95
N PRO A 660 17.93 6.67 -11.37
CA PRO A 660 17.74 5.24 -11.19
C PRO A 660 18.54 4.39 -12.20
N ASN A 661 19.19 3.33 -11.69
CA ASN A 661 20.04 2.42 -12.47
C ASN A 661 19.33 1.12 -12.90
N GLY A 662 18.00 1.05 -12.73
CA GLY A 662 17.19 -0.11 -13.08
C GLY A 662 15.73 0.07 -12.70
N TRP A 663 14.86 -0.85 -13.16
CA TRP A 663 13.46 -0.88 -12.75
C TRP A 663 13.35 -1.04 -11.22
N GLY A 664 12.51 -0.23 -10.57
CA GLY A 664 12.38 -0.26 -9.11
C GLY A 664 13.69 0.05 -8.35
N CYS A 665 14.58 0.87 -8.92
CA CYS A 665 15.82 1.29 -8.26
C CYS A 665 15.54 2.02 -6.94
N ARG A 666 16.34 1.73 -5.91
CA ARG A 666 16.23 2.28 -4.55
C ARG A 666 17.56 2.89 -4.09
N CYS A 667 18.31 3.43 -5.05
CA CYS A 667 19.59 4.06 -4.85
C CYS A 667 19.43 5.57 -4.98
N TYR A 668 20.23 6.32 -4.23
CA TYR A 668 20.15 7.77 -4.14
C TYR A 668 21.54 8.37 -3.94
N ILE A 669 21.69 9.67 -4.16
CA ILE A 669 22.96 10.38 -4.01
C ILE A 669 22.88 11.34 -2.84
N VAL A 670 23.93 11.35 -2.01
CA VAL A 670 24.08 12.30 -0.90
C VAL A 670 25.29 13.22 -1.14
N PRO A 671 25.22 14.50 -0.72
CA PRO A 671 26.37 15.39 -0.75
C PRO A 671 27.37 15.05 0.36
N VAL A 672 28.67 15.25 0.11
CA VAL A 672 29.76 14.99 1.07
C VAL A 672 30.75 16.17 1.08
N LEU A 673 31.25 16.53 2.27
CA LEU A 673 32.22 17.61 2.43
C LEU A 673 33.62 17.18 1.98
N GLU A 674 34.43 18.15 1.54
CA GLU A 674 35.82 17.89 1.13
C GLU A 674 36.68 17.30 2.26
N SER A 675 36.42 17.68 3.52
CA SER A 675 37.14 17.15 4.67
C SER A 675 36.84 15.67 4.98
N GLU A 676 35.76 15.11 4.42
CA GLU A 676 35.31 13.74 4.68
C GLU A 676 35.82 12.73 3.64
N VAL A 677 36.52 13.20 2.60
CA VAL A 677 36.92 12.39 1.45
C VAL A 677 38.44 12.36 1.32
N THR A 678 38.99 11.17 1.13
CA THR A 678 40.43 10.99 0.88
C THR A 678 40.70 10.68 -0.60
N GLU A 679 41.88 11.03 -1.10
CA GLU A 679 42.28 10.73 -2.48
C GLU A 679 42.30 9.21 -2.77
N ALA A 680 42.65 8.41 -1.76
CA ALA A 680 42.59 6.95 -1.84
C ALA A 680 41.16 6.43 -2.01
N GLU A 681 40.18 7.02 -1.33
CA GLU A 681 38.76 6.68 -1.47
C GLU A 681 38.24 7.00 -2.88
N ILE A 682 38.62 8.15 -3.44
CA ILE A 682 38.24 8.54 -4.81
C ILE A 682 38.79 7.53 -5.83
N LYS A 683 40.09 7.19 -5.73
CA LYS A 683 40.73 6.22 -6.63
C LYS A 683 40.07 4.84 -6.55
N THR A 684 39.75 4.40 -5.33
CA THR A 684 39.06 3.12 -5.09
C THR A 684 37.63 3.15 -5.63
N SER A 685 36.92 4.26 -5.43
CA SER A 685 35.55 4.46 -5.91
C SER A 685 35.48 4.47 -7.44
N ARG A 686 36.40 5.18 -8.11
CA ARG A 686 36.52 5.16 -9.58
C ARG A 686 36.77 3.76 -10.12
N LYS A 687 37.66 3.01 -9.46
CA LYS A 687 37.95 1.64 -9.85
C LYS A 687 36.72 0.75 -9.70
N ARG A 688 36.05 0.76 -8.54
CA ARG A 688 34.80 -0.01 -8.31
C ARG A 688 33.72 0.29 -9.34
N ALA A 689 33.52 1.57 -9.67
CA ALA A 689 32.56 1.97 -10.69
C ALA A 689 32.98 1.52 -12.11
N SER A 690 34.28 1.56 -12.42
CA SER A 690 34.80 1.09 -13.71
C SER A 690 34.67 -0.43 -13.84
N ASP A 691 35.04 -1.17 -12.79
CA ASP A 691 34.91 -2.64 -12.73
C ASP A 691 33.43 -3.05 -12.94
N PHE A 692 32.48 -2.27 -12.39
CA PHE A 692 31.05 -2.49 -12.63
C PHE A 692 30.65 -2.27 -14.10
N PHE A 693 31.23 -1.29 -14.79
CA PHE A 693 30.94 -1.04 -16.21
C PHE A 693 31.42 -2.16 -17.14
N ASP A 694 32.35 -3.01 -16.70
CA ASP A 694 32.82 -4.17 -17.46
C ASP A 694 31.97 -5.43 -17.21
N THR A 695 30.92 -5.35 -16.38
CA THR A 695 30.02 -6.48 -16.09
C THR A 695 28.95 -6.70 -17.15
N LYS A 696 28.48 -7.94 -17.29
CA LYS A 696 27.32 -8.28 -18.15
C LYS A 696 26.03 -7.64 -17.63
N GLU A 697 25.95 -7.42 -16.33
CA GLU A 697 24.82 -6.79 -15.64
C GLU A 697 24.71 -5.31 -16.03
N TRP A 698 25.84 -4.60 -16.14
CA TRP A 698 25.87 -3.26 -16.70
C TRP A 698 25.41 -3.24 -18.16
N GLU A 699 25.92 -4.14 -19.00
CA GLU A 699 25.49 -4.27 -20.40
C GLU A 699 23.98 -4.49 -20.52
N ARG A 700 23.40 -5.37 -19.68
CA ARG A 700 21.95 -5.59 -19.62
C ARG A 700 21.18 -4.35 -19.17
N SER A 701 21.71 -3.62 -18.18
CA SER A 701 21.10 -2.37 -17.70
C SER A 701 21.07 -1.32 -18.81
N VAL A 702 22.18 -1.14 -19.53
CA VAL A 702 22.27 -0.24 -20.68
C VAL A 702 21.30 -0.64 -21.79
N ASN A 703 21.26 -1.92 -22.15
CA ASN A 703 20.32 -2.45 -23.14
C ASN A 703 18.85 -2.26 -22.73
N SER A 704 18.56 -2.22 -21.42
CA SER A 704 17.23 -1.95 -20.86
C SER A 704 16.91 -0.45 -20.74
N GLY A 705 17.79 0.42 -21.25
CA GLY A 705 17.64 1.88 -21.22
C GLY A 705 18.07 2.54 -19.91
N PHE A 706 18.88 1.87 -19.09
CA PHE A 706 19.54 2.47 -17.92
C PHE A 706 21.00 2.82 -18.26
N GLY A 707 21.76 3.31 -17.29
CA GLY A 707 23.16 3.66 -17.50
C GLY A 707 23.38 5.05 -18.11
N ILE A 708 22.42 5.95 -17.89
CA ILE A 708 22.50 7.36 -18.21
C ILE A 708 22.04 8.19 -17.00
N ASN A 709 22.52 9.42 -16.90
CA ASN A 709 21.96 10.39 -15.98
C ASN A 709 20.71 11.02 -16.59
N ARG A 710 19.53 10.54 -16.18
CA ARG A 710 18.22 11.01 -16.67
C ARG A 710 17.91 12.46 -16.30
N ALA A 711 18.50 12.95 -15.20
CA ALA A 711 18.36 14.35 -14.82
C ALA A 711 19.08 15.27 -15.81
N ASN A 712 20.24 14.84 -16.31
CA ASN A 712 21.03 15.55 -17.31
C ASN A 712 20.50 15.35 -18.73
N ALA A 713 20.08 14.12 -19.09
CA ALA A 713 19.52 13.79 -20.40
C ALA A 713 18.15 14.43 -20.65
N LYS A 714 17.43 14.82 -19.59
CA LYS A 714 16.07 15.41 -19.65
C LYS A 714 15.01 14.46 -20.23
N GLU A 715 15.24 13.15 -20.11
CA GLU A 715 14.37 12.10 -20.61
C GLU A 715 13.98 11.14 -19.48
N VAL A 716 12.67 10.94 -19.29
CA VAL A 716 12.14 10.00 -18.29
C VAL A 716 12.16 8.57 -18.82
N PHE A 717 11.84 8.37 -20.10
CA PHE A 717 11.92 7.09 -20.80
C PHE A 717 12.73 7.26 -22.08
N LEU A 718 13.67 6.34 -22.30
CA LEU A 718 14.48 6.30 -23.52
C LEU A 718 13.78 5.54 -24.64
N GLU A 719 14.29 5.69 -25.86
CA GLU A 719 13.82 4.98 -27.04
C GLU A 719 13.79 3.45 -26.84
N SER A 720 14.78 2.89 -26.15
CA SER A 720 14.87 1.45 -25.85
C SER A 720 13.76 0.93 -24.92
N GLN A 721 13.06 1.83 -24.23
CA GLN A 721 11.98 1.51 -23.30
C GLN A 721 10.59 1.70 -23.92
N GLN A 722 10.53 2.17 -25.18
CA GLN A 722 9.28 2.45 -25.89
C GLN A 722 8.55 1.17 -26.33
N TYR A 723 7.24 1.30 -26.52
CA TYR A 723 6.36 0.22 -26.99
C TYR A 723 6.37 0.02 -28.52
N SER A 724 7.31 0.65 -29.23
CA SER A 724 7.47 0.55 -30.68
C SER A 724 8.94 0.55 -31.06
N SER A 725 9.30 -0.24 -32.07
CA SER A 725 10.64 -0.21 -32.68
C SER A 725 10.83 0.96 -33.64
N THR A 726 9.77 1.74 -33.90
CA THR A 726 9.83 2.96 -34.71
C THR A 726 8.99 4.08 -34.08
N PRO A 727 9.39 4.60 -32.90
CA PRO A 727 8.66 5.64 -32.17
C PRO A 727 8.26 6.84 -33.04
N ASP A 728 9.17 7.34 -33.87
CA ASP A 728 8.93 8.50 -34.75
C ASP A 728 7.77 8.29 -35.72
N LYS A 729 7.60 7.08 -36.25
CA LYS A 729 6.48 6.78 -37.16
C LYS A 729 5.15 6.80 -36.42
N VAL A 730 5.14 6.33 -35.18
CA VAL A 730 3.96 6.35 -34.32
C VAL A 730 3.60 7.79 -34.01
N LEU A 731 4.56 8.60 -33.56
CA LEU A 731 4.36 10.02 -33.27
C LEU A 731 3.94 10.82 -34.50
N ASN A 732 4.48 10.51 -35.69
CA ASN A 732 4.02 11.12 -36.94
C ASN A 732 2.55 10.80 -37.24
N ASN A 733 2.09 9.57 -37.00
CA ASN A 733 0.69 9.19 -37.14
C ASN A 733 -0.18 9.89 -36.08
N VAL A 734 0.29 10.00 -34.84
CA VAL A 734 -0.38 10.79 -33.79
C VAL A 734 -0.50 12.26 -34.21
N GLY A 735 0.52 12.82 -34.86
CA GLY A 735 0.50 14.16 -35.44
C GLY A 735 -0.55 14.36 -36.54
N GLN A 736 -1.06 13.27 -37.12
CA GLN A 736 -2.16 13.29 -38.09
C GLN A 736 -3.54 13.00 -37.46
N MET A 737 -3.63 12.80 -36.16
CA MET A 737 -4.93 12.70 -35.47
C MET A 737 -5.52 14.08 -35.27
N TYR A 738 -6.81 14.23 -35.55
CA TYR A 738 -7.54 15.48 -35.50
C TYR A 738 -8.44 15.59 -34.27
N TYR A 739 -8.96 16.78 -34.01
CA TYR A 739 -9.81 17.07 -32.85
C TYR A 739 -10.99 16.10 -32.63
N ASP A 740 -11.56 15.55 -33.71
CA ASP A 740 -12.69 14.61 -33.67
C ASP A 740 -12.26 13.20 -33.24
N ASP A 741 -11.04 12.77 -33.57
CA ASP A 741 -10.44 11.54 -33.01
C ASP A 741 -10.34 11.60 -31.47
N TRP A 742 -10.27 12.81 -30.92
CA TRP A 742 -10.25 13.09 -29.48
C TRP A 742 -11.63 13.40 -28.89
N GLY A 743 -12.71 13.28 -29.68
CA GLY A 743 -14.08 13.58 -29.25
C GLY A 743 -14.35 15.07 -28.98
N MET A 744 -13.54 15.97 -29.52
CA MET A 744 -13.71 17.41 -29.32
C MET A 744 -14.70 18.02 -30.32
N GLN A 745 -15.26 19.17 -29.95
CA GLN A 745 -16.19 19.92 -30.81
C GLN A 745 -15.46 20.64 -31.96
N PRO A 746 -16.10 20.83 -33.13
CA PRO A 746 -15.56 21.60 -34.26
C PRO A 746 -15.06 23.00 -33.89
N ILE A 747 -14.09 23.51 -34.66
CA ILE A 747 -13.42 24.80 -34.39
C ILE A 747 -14.41 25.98 -34.40
N LEU A 748 -15.42 25.94 -35.28
CA LEU A 748 -16.47 26.96 -35.37
C LEU A 748 -17.37 26.97 -34.14
N ASP A 749 -17.75 25.80 -33.63
CA ASP A 749 -18.58 25.69 -32.42
C ASP A 749 -17.83 26.19 -31.18
N ARG A 750 -16.51 26.01 -31.17
CA ARG A 750 -15.63 26.55 -30.11
C ARG A 750 -15.53 28.07 -30.22
N GLN A 751 -15.37 28.61 -31.43
CA GLN A 751 -15.36 30.05 -31.66
C GLN A 751 -16.69 30.72 -31.33
N ALA A 752 -17.83 30.11 -31.68
CA ALA A 752 -19.16 30.63 -31.38
C ALA A 752 -19.43 30.75 -29.87
N LYS A 753 -18.74 29.95 -29.05
CA LYS A 753 -18.80 30.00 -27.58
C LYS A 753 -17.84 31.02 -26.97
N ALA A 754 -16.97 31.66 -27.75
CA ALA A 754 -16.05 32.67 -27.26
C ALA A 754 -16.82 33.91 -26.75
N THR A 755 -16.43 34.40 -25.58
CA THR A 755 -17.06 35.56 -24.94
C THR A 755 -16.33 36.87 -25.28
N GLU A 756 -15.04 36.79 -25.56
CA GLU A 756 -14.15 37.93 -25.77
C GLU A 756 -14.09 38.34 -27.25
N THR A 757 -13.97 39.65 -27.50
CA THR A 757 -13.76 40.19 -28.85
C THR A 757 -12.32 40.66 -28.98
N TYR A 758 -11.62 40.20 -30.02
CA TYR A 758 -10.24 40.59 -30.25
C TYR A 758 -10.15 42.00 -30.78
N THR A 759 -9.28 42.81 -30.18
CA THR A 759 -8.91 44.14 -30.68
C THR A 759 -7.47 44.08 -31.17
N GLY A 760 -7.29 44.24 -32.48
CA GLY A 760 -5.96 44.23 -33.09
C GLY A 760 -5.18 45.52 -32.86
N ALA A 761 -3.88 45.49 -33.10
CA ALA A 761 -3.06 46.70 -33.03
C ALA A 761 -3.28 47.60 -34.26
N ASP A 762 -3.58 48.88 -34.02
CA ASP A 762 -3.87 49.86 -35.08
C ASP A 762 -2.60 50.42 -35.76
N SER A 763 -1.48 50.47 -35.04
CA SER A 763 -0.19 50.98 -35.53
C SER A 763 0.92 49.92 -35.45
N ARG A 764 1.95 50.07 -36.31
CA ARG A 764 3.18 49.24 -36.25
C ARG A 764 4.07 49.58 -35.05
N ASP A 765 3.80 50.68 -34.34
CA ASP A 765 4.52 51.07 -33.12
C ASP A 765 4.46 49.97 -32.04
N ILE A 766 3.42 49.13 -32.09
CA ILE A 766 3.26 47.98 -31.21
C ILE A 766 4.46 47.02 -31.25
N ILE A 767 5.18 46.93 -32.37
CA ILE A 767 6.35 46.05 -32.51
C ILE A 767 7.47 46.51 -31.59
N THR A 768 7.72 47.82 -31.57
CA THR A 768 8.73 48.44 -30.70
C THR A 768 8.30 48.36 -29.24
N GLN A 769 7.02 48.66 -28.95
CA GLN A 769 6.48 48.55 -27.59
C GLN A 769 6.56 47.10 -27.05
N PHE A 770 6.23 46.11 -27.88
CA PHE A 770 6.31 44.70 -27.52
C PHE A 770 7.77 44.28 -27.26
N TYR A 771 8.70 44.69 -28.13
CA TYR A 771 10.12 44.44 -27.93
C TYR A 771 10.64 45.08 -26.64
N GLU A 772 10.28 46.33 -26.36
CA GLU A 772 10.72 47.02 -25.15
C GLU A 772 10.12 46.47 -23.87
N LYS A 773 8.86 45.99 -23.93
CA LYS A 773 8.18 45.35 -22.80
C LYS A 773 8.85 44.04 -22.37
N TYR A 774 9.34 43.25 -23.32
CA TYR A 774 9.82 41.88 -23.06
C TYR A 774 11.32 41.66 -23.27
N LYS A 775 12.09 42.70 -23.63
CA LYS A 775 13.54 42.57 -23.83
C LYS A 775 14.24 42.13 -22.54
N ILE A 776 14.97 41.02 -22.62
CA ILE A 776 15.94 40.61 -21.61
C ILE A 776 17.36 40.93 -22.07
N SER A 777 17.62 40.84 -23.38
CA SER A 777 18.90 41.17 -24.00
C SER A 777 18.70 41.87 -25.34
N SER A 778 19.80 42.33 -25.96
CA SER A 778 19.77 42.95 -27.29
C SER A 778 19.25 42.05 -28.42
N ARG A 779 19.10 40.74 -28.17
CA ARG A 779 18.71 39.73 -29.17
C ARG A 779 17.51 38.86 -28.77
N LYS A 780 17.15 38.76 -27.49
CA LYS A 780 16.10 37.85 -26.99
C LYS A 780 15.08 38.58 -26.12
N MET A 781 13.82 38.20 -26.29
CA MET A 781 12.69 38.55 -25.45
C MET A 781 12.13 37.28 -24.78
N VAL A 782 11.53 37.42 -23.59
CA VAL A 782 10.91 36.31 -22.87
C VAL A 782 9.50 36.67 -22.41
N LEU A 783 8.59 35.75 -22.64
CA LEU A 783 7.21 35.73 -22.14
C LEU A 783 7.04 34.55 -21.20
N THR A 784 5.91 34.51 -20.50
CA THR A 784 5.54 33.41 -19.62
C THR A 784 4.23 32.80 -20.12
N ASP A 785 4.16 31.47 -20.21
CA ASP A 785 2.96 30.75 -20.64
C ASP A 785 2.00 30.40 -19.50
N TYR A 786 0.86 29.77 -19.85
CA TYR A 786 -0.19 29.37 -18.91
C TYR A 786 0.27 28.46 -17.75
N ASN A 787 1.40 27.77 -17.91
CA ASN A 787 1.99 26.90 -16.88
C ASN A 787 3.26 27.52 -16.28
N ASN A 788 3.39 28.84 -16.34
CA ASN A 788 4.55 29.61 -15.88
C ASN A 788 5.89 29.26 -16.57
N ARG A 789 5.86 28.80 -17.82
CA ARG A 789 7.07 28.46 -18.59
C ARG A 789 7.60 29.66 -19.37
N ASP A 790 8.92 29.81 -19.37
CA ASP A 790 9.60 30.83 -20.16
C ASP A 790 9.51 30.50 -21.65
N VAL A 791 8.93 31.43 -22.41
CA VAL A 791 8.80 31.37 -23.86
C VAL A 791 9.66 32.45 -24.50
N VAL A 792 10.69 32.02 -25.24
CA VAL A 792 11.67 32.91 -25.87
C VAL A 792 11.20 33.32 -27.27
N ILE A 793 11.34 34.59 -27.61
CA ILE A 793 11.25 35.06 -28.99
C ILE A 793 12.51 35.82 -29.37
N GLU A 794 13.12 35.43 -30.49
CA GLU A 794 14.29 36.11 -31.02
C GLU A 794 13.92 37.41 -31.72
N LYS A 795 14.74 38.44 -31.57
CA LYS A 795 14.55 39.73 -32.24
C LYS A 795 14.40 39.58 -33.74
N ASN A 796 15.31 38.85 -34.39
CA ASN A 796 15.27 38.64 -35.84
C ASN A 796 13.97 37.96 -36.28
N ARG A 797 13.45 37.04 -35.46
CA ARG A 797 12.20 36.34 -35.72
C ARG A 797 10.98 37.24 -35.60
N LEU A 798 10.93 38.10 -34.56
CA LEU A 798 9.88 39.11 -34.42
C LEU A 798 9.82 40.02 -35.65
N TYR A 799 10.92 40.67 -35.99
CA TYR A 799 10.98 41.60 -37.12
C TYR A 799 10.80 40.91 -38.48
N GLY A 800 11.24 39.66 -38.63
CA GLY A 800 10.98 38.85 -39.82
C GLY A 800 9.49 38.55 -40.03
N HIS A 801 8.79 38.15 -38.96
CA HIS A 801 7.35 37.89 -38.99
C HIS A 801 6.47 39.14 -38.98
N THR A 802 7.05 40.33 -38.83
CA THR A 802 6.38 41.62 -38.98
C THR A 802 7.03 42.48 -40.07
N ASN A 803 7.64 41.86 -41.08
CA ASN A 803 8.29 42.59 -42.17
C ASN A 803 7.21 43.22 -43.09
N PRO A 804 7.20 44.55 -43.30
CA PRO A 804 6.22 45.21 -44.17
C PRO A 804 6.35 44.79 -45.65
N ASN A 805 7.54 44.34 -46.08
CA ASN A 805 7.82 43.97 -47.47
C ASN A 805 7.39 42.53 -47.81
N ASN A 806 6.90 41.76 -46.83
CA ASN A 806 6.43 40.39 -47.06
C ASN A 806 4.91 40.36 -47.01
N GLU A 807 4.26 40.10 -48.16
CA GLU A 807 2.80 40.13 -48.28
C GLU A 807 2.07 39.19 -47.31
N ASN A 808 2.67 38.06 -46.95
CA ASN A 808 2.09 37.08 -46.02
C ASN A 808 2.24 37.50 -44.55
N TYR A 809 3.19 38.39 -44.24
CA TYR A 809 3.56 38.77 -42.87
C TYR A 809 3.24 40.24 -42.54
N LYS A 810 2.91 41.05 -43.55
CA LYS A 810 2.68 42.50 -43.40
C LYS A 810 1.63 42.85 -42.35
N ASP A 811 0.61 42.01 -42.18
CA ASP A 811 -0.52 42.21 -41.25
C ASP A 811 -0.36 41.49 -39.90
N ARG A 812 0.70 40.69 -39.70
CA ARG A 812 0.86 39.89 -38.46
C ARG A 812 1.08 40.73 -37.20
N TYR A 813 1.54 41.97 -37.35
CA TYR A 813 1.68 42.90 -36.21
C TYR A 813 0.33 43.20 -35.53
N LYS A 814 -0.79 43.14 -36.28
CA LYS A 814 -2.14 43.32 -35.74
C LYS A 814 -2.50 42.23 -34.72
N TYR A 815 -1.86 41.07 -34.82
CA TYR A 815 -2.10 39.89 -33.97
C TYR A 815 -1.10 39.75 -32.81
N LEU A 816 -0.19 40.71 -32.62
CA LEU A 816 0.78 40.68 -31.50
C LEU A 816 0.13 40.72 -30.11
N PRO A 817 -0.91 41.54 -29.85
CA PRO A 817 -1.65 41.45 -28.58
C PRO A 817 -2.22 40.05 -28.32
N GLY A 818 -2.75 39.42 -29.37
CA GLY A 818 -3.29 38.05 -29.29
C GLY A 818 -2.24 36.98 -29.09
N LEU A 819 -0.97 37.22 -29.48
CA LEU A 819 0.12 36.29 -29.20
C LEU A 819 0.36 36.17 -27.69
N GLU A 820 0.40 37.30 -26.97
CA GLU A 820 0.60 37.31 -25.52
C GLU A 820 -0.54 36.58 -24.81
N ASP A 821 -1.78 36.89 -25.20
CA ASP A 821 -2.96 36.29 -24.58
C ASP A 821 -3.12 34.81 -24.93
N ALA A 822 -2.80 34.40 -26.17
CA ALA A 822 -2.83 32.99 -26.56
C ALA A 822 -1.78 32.14 -25.82
N ILE A 823 -0.65 32.72 -25.42
CA ILE A 823 0.39 32.02 -24.64
C ILE A 823 0.00 31.95 -23.15
N LYS A 824 -0.50 33.04 -22.57
CA LYS A 824 -0.86 33.13 -21.14
C LYS A 824 -2.19 32.46 -20.81
N ASN A 825 -3.21 32.67 -21.64
CA ASN A 825 -4.58 32.20 -21.44
C ASN A 825 -5.11 31.46 -22.67
N PRO A 826 -4.40 30.46 -23.22
CA PRO A 826 -4.90 29.68 -24.36
C PRO A 826 -6.28 29.10 -24.03
N ASP A 827 -7.06 28.75 -25.05
CA ASP A 827 -8.26 27.92 -24.92
C ASP A 827 -7.97 26.45 -25.23
N GLU A 828 -7.02 26.19 -26.13
CA GLU A 828 -6.50 24.85 -26.42
C GLU A 828 -4.97 24.86 -26.57
N VAL A 829 -4.35 23.73 -26.21
CA VAL A 829 -2.90 23.50 -26.37
C VAL A 829 -2.72 22.12 -26.99
N TRP A 830 -1.91 22.04 -28.04
CA TRP A 830 -1.63 20.82 -28.79
C TRP A 830 -0.12 20.62 -28.90
N ILE A 831 0.31 19.35 -28.96
CA ILE A 831 1.69 18.97 -29.29
C ILE A 831 1.65 18.23 -30.61
N ASN A 832 2.46 18.67 -31.58
CA ASN A 832 2.55 18.05 -32.89
C ASN A 832 3.91 18.28 -33.55
N ASN A 833 3.97 17.99 -34.86
CA ASN A 833 5.12 18.19 -35.74
C ASN A 833 4.83 19.29 -36.79
N ASP A 834 4.07 20.34 -36.45
CA ASP A 834 3.65 21.37 -37.40
C ASP A 834 4.82 22.19 -37.95
N SER A 835 5.91 22.31 -37.21
CA SER A 835 7.00 23.21 -37.60
C SER A 835 8.41 22.65 -37.50
N SER A 836 8.53 21.40 -37.08
CA SER A 836 9.76 20.62 -37.14
C SER A 836 9.44 19.21 -37.66
N SER A 837 10.45 18.46 -38.08
CA SER A 837 10.29 17.03 -38.38
C SER A 837 10.12 16.16 -37.12
N GLN A 838 10.28 16.75 -35.94
CA GLN A 838 10.19 16.11 -34.64
C GLN A 838 8.85 16.42 -33.97
N PHE A 839 8.43 15.60 -33.02
CA PHE A 839 7.16 15.77 -32.31
C PHE A 839 7.36 16.68 -31.08
N ASP A 840 7.74 17.95 -31.31
CA ASP A 840 8.23 18.90 -30.30
C ASP A 840 7.56 20.29 -30.37
N SER A 841 6.57 20.46 -31.25
CA SER A 841 5.91 21.75 -31.49
C SER A 841 4.70 21.90 -30.57
N TYR A 842 4.75 22.86 -29.64
CA TYR A 842 3.60 23.31 -28.87
C TYR A 842 2.78 24.33 -29.66
N VAL A 843 1.48 24.08 -29.74
CA VAL A 843 0.54 24.87 -30.51
C VAL A 843 -0.53 25.42 -29.57
N TYR A 844 -0.51 26.73 -29.38
CA TYR A 844 -1.45 27.47 -28.55
C TYR A 844 -2.54 28.07 -29.43
N ILE A 845 -3.80 27.88 -29.03
CA ILE A 845 -4.96 28.39 -29.76
C ILE A 845 -5.85 29.18 -28.80
N LYS A 846 -6.18 30.41 -29.19
CA LYS A 846 -7.13 31.29 -28.52
C LYS A 846 -8.28 31.65 -29.44
N TYR A 847 -9.50 31.52 -28.96
CA TYR A 847 -10.74 31.84 -29.65
C TYR A 847 -11.27 33.19 -29.19
N TYR A 848 -11.52 34.07 -30.16
CA TYR A 848 -12.29 35.29 -29.97
C TYR A 848 -13.51 35.26 -30.87
N LYS A 849 -14.55 36.04 -30.51
CA LYS A 849 -15.79 36.17 -31.27
C LYS A 849 -15.59 36.45 -32.76
N ASN A 850 -14.56 37.24 -33.08
CA ASN A 850 -14.27 37.74 -34.43
C ASN A 850 -13.01 37.15 -35.07
N THR A 851 -12.17 36.39 -34.34
CA THR A 851 -10.91 35.86 -34.88
C THR A 851 -10.37 34.71 -34.02
N ILE A 852 -9.42 33.94 -34.56
CA ILE A 852 -8.74 32.87 -33.83
C ILE A 852 -7.25 33.10 -33.97
N VAL A 853 -6.54 33.19 -32.85
CA VAL A 853 -5.09 33.39 -32.84
C VAL A 853 -4.40 32.06 -32.54
N LYS A 854 -3.51 31.65 -33.45
CA LYS A 854 -2.66 30.46 -33.32
C LYS A 854 -1.21 30.88 -33.14
N VAL A 855 -0.56 30.33 -32.13
CA VAL A 855 0.87 30.52 -31.85
C VAL A 855 1.55 29.14 -31.81
N ILE A 856 2.68 29.00 -32.50
CA ILE A 856 3.46 27.76 -32.56
C ILE A 856 4.82 28.03 -31.95
N CYS A 857 5.18 27.21 -30.98
CA CYS A 857 6.45 27.25 -30.27
C CYS A 857 7.16 25.90 -30.38
N ASN A 858 8.48 25.89 -30.49
CA ASN A 858 9.28 24.67 -30.52
C ASN A 858 10.18 24.59 -29.30
N ILE A 859 10.32 23.38 -28.77
CA ILE A 859 11.28 23.09 -27.70
C ILE A 859 12.63 22.81 -28.36
N ASP A 860 13.67 23.52 -27.93
CA ASP A 860 15.04 23.19 -28.34
C ASP A 860 15.65 22.08 -27.45
N GLN A 861 16.85 21.62 -27.81
CA GLN A 861 17.58 20.58 -27.06
C GLN A 861 17.92 20.99 -25.61
N GLU A 862 17.93 22.29 -25.33
CA GLU A 862 18.15 22.82 -24.00
C GLU A 862 16.87 22.86 -23.16
N GLY A 863 15.70 22.65 -23.77
CA GLY A 863 14.38 22.74 -23.14
C GLY A 863 13.76 24.13 -23.24
N ASN A 864 14.37 25.08 -23.95
CA ASN A 864 13.78 26.40 -24.16
C ASN A 864 12.60 26.28 -25.13
N LEU A 865 11.45 26.78 -24.71
CA LEU A 865 10.31 26.94 -25.59
C LEU A 865 10.48 28.23 -26.40
N SER A 866 10.59 28.13 -27.73
CA SER A 866 10.84 29.29 -28.60
C SER A 866 9.67 29.52 -29.55
N ILE A 867 9.17 30.76 -29.64
CA ILE A 867 8.10 31.11 -30.58
C ILE A 867 8.65 30.95 -32.00
N ASN A 868 8.03 30.07 -32.77
CA ASN A 868 8.36 29.87 -34.17
C ASN A 868 7.52 30.77 -35.08
N THR A 869 6.20 30.85 -34.87
CA THR A 869 5.30 31.68 -35.68
C THR A 869 3.99 31.97 -34.96
N TRP A 870 3.33 33.08 -35.30
CA TRP A 870 1.95 33.38 -34.91
C TRP A 870 1.17 33.98 -36.08
N TYR A 871 -0.12 33.68 -36.14
CA TYR A 871 -1.02 34.20 -37.17
C TYR A 871 -2.50 34.02 -36.79
N ASN A 872 -3.38 34.74 -37.49
CA ASN A 872 -4.82 34.54 -37.45
C ASN A 872 -5.23 33.34 -38.32
N VAL A 873 -6.02 32.44 -37.77
CA VAL A 873 -6.63 31.34 -38.52
C VAL A 873 -7.87 31.85 -39.24
N VAL A 874 -7.74 32.03 -40.56
CA VAL A 874 -8.85 32.46 -41.42
C VAL A 874 -9.69 31.23 -41.81
N ILE A 875 -10.90 31.15 -41.29
CA ILE A 875 -11.89 30.14 -41.68
C ILE A 875 -12.55 30.62 -42.98
N LYS A 876 -12.23 29.99 -44.11
CA LYS A 876 -12.94 30.23 -45.37
C LYS A 876 -14.30 29.53 -45.34
N ASP A 877 -15.34 30.17 -45.88
CA ASP A 877 -16.67 29.56 -46.05
C ASP A 877 -16.57 28.32 -46.97
N THR A 878 -16.89 27.16 -46.43
CA THR A 878 -16.65 25.85 -47.06
C THR A 878 -17.88 25.21 -47.69
N SER A 879 -18.96 25.98 -47.88
CA SER A 879 -20.21 25.54 -48.54
C SER A 879 -20.06 24.94 -49.96
N SER A 880 -18.85 24.95 -50.55
CA SER A 880 -18.54 24.40 -51.88
C SER A 880 -17.33 23.45 -51.94
N LEU A 881 -16.74 23.03 -50.81
CA LEU A 881 -15.50 22.24 -50.80
C LEU A 881 -15.74 20.75 -50.47
N ASN A 882 -15.17 19.85 -51.30
CA ASN A 882 -15.18 18.40 -51.05
C ASN A 882 -14.47 18.05 -49.72
N LYS A 883 -14.84 16.92 -49.09
CA LYS A 883 -14.30 16.38 -47.82
C LYS A 883 -12.78 16.40 -47.66
N GLU A 884 -12.01 16.38 -48.75
CA GLU A 884 -10.54 16.48 -48.70
C GLU A 884 -10.02 17.88 -48.33
N ASN A 885 -10.80 18.95 -48.57
CA ASN A 885 -10.47 20.34 -48.25
C ASN A 885 -11.10 20.82 -46.92
N GLU A 886 -12.09 20.10 -46.37
CA GLU A 886 -12.51 20.26 -44.97
C GLU A 886 -11.32 20.04 -44.01
N ASN A 887 -10.36 19.18 -44.38
CA ASN A 887 -9.11 18.98 -43.64
C ASN A 887 -8.27 20.25 -43.44
N ASP A 888 -8.38 21.30 -44.27
CA ASP A 888 -7.55 22.51 -44.12
C ASP A 888 -7.93 23.33 -42.87
N LEU A 889 -9.22 23.34 -42.51
CA LEU A 889 -9.73 23.85 -41.23
C LEU A 889 -9.27 23.00 -40.04
N TYR A 890 -9.20 21.70 -40.24
CA TYR A 890 -8.87 20.72 -39.20
C TYR A 890 -7.36 20.58 -38.97
N ARG A 891 -6.51 20.92 -39.95
CA ARG A 891 -5.04 20.97 -39.83
C ARG A 891 -4.55 21.81 -38.66
N HIS A 892 -5.34 22.79 -38.22
CA HIS A 892 -4.94 23.66 -37.12
C HIS A 892 -5.10 23.03 -35.73
N ARG A 893 -5.87 21.94 -35.60
CA ARG A 893 -6.16 21.21 -34.35
C ARG A 893 -5.86 19.72 -34.53
N ARG A 894 -4.57 19.41 -34.67
CA ARG A 894 -4.06 18.05 -34.85
C ARG A 894 -2.90 17.76 -33.90
N GLY A 895 -2.70 16.48 -33.59
CA GLY A 895 -1.67 15.98 -32.67
C GLY A 895 -2.24 15.55 -31.32
N LEU A 896 -1.42 15.68 -30.28
CA LEU A 896 -1.80 15.38 -28.89
C LEU A 896 -2.40 16.61 -28.23
N PRO A 897 -3.65 16.57 -27.76
CA PRO A 897 -4.21 17.64 -26.94
C PRO A 897 -3.61 17.57 -25.53
N VAL A 898 -3.19 18.72 -25.01
CA VAL A 898 -2.73 18.89 -23.63
C VAL A 898 -3.90 19.39 -22.79
N LYS A 899 -4.28 18.61 -21.78
CA LYS A 899 -5.30 18.99 -20.80
C LYS A 899 -4.69 20.03 -19.86
N LYS A 900 -5.36 21.17 -19.70
CA LYS A 900 -4.91 22.29 -18.86
C LYS A 900 -5.25 22.08 -17.39
#